data_AF-A0A8H2WH60-F1
#
_entry.id   AF-A0A8H2WH60-F1
#
_cell.length_a   1.000
_cell.length_b   1.000
_cell.length_c   1.000
_cell.angle_alpha   90.00
_cell.angle_beta   90.00
_cell.angle_gamma   90.00
#
_symmetry.space_group_name_H-M   'P 1'
#
loop_
_entity.id
_entity.type
_entity.pdbx_description
1 polymer ?
#
loop_
_entity_poly.entity_id
_entity_poly.type
_entity_poly.pdbx_seq_one_letter_code
_entity_poly.pdbx_strand_id
1 'polypeptide(L)'
;MSSHRVFTVAELLSLICLNCDNPTRTALARTSQLWFEIVTPILWGNLQGAHKIFVLLPGTVIGRVKPTEPPPQDLRLSLDAVNFTRFNIYAPRVKRLIIYDPSDAKQRIETWYNWGFIHYLYQQQTLFPNLVSLVINQPTASGSSSRRQQNPPAYEQWVTAFSSEALQAIHAPLILKPGLPPHPLSVSLTAASVAVVRLARKSKSLRTLEIYPTASSAELSSMGQGAAFGGFMGSETAYQRFYSSIESLTQLSELSTTAIVFETSMFRTLANLPHLRSLSVHNFSYQLPDFHPGLVPTGSFPQLTKLSLIDIDQENLEKIWESKPLVQNLTSLTILSSYSRHITLDWARETFLPILRTCSPELTEFLCESRSPGRGAEFEINFSLGALDLKSVMEERAVDHWQSNGRALGSVCHNEGICSRRLLRYDIGLYHITLFNNSKFLLSVFDKNGGGLPGIRAWSWYYIGPKGSPLRQQPNQARGSPKCDRDNDTLLPTHGMFSEGRVHVLSPSPETGASLHLYYTTVKALALPSISRPALPVEIIIHICQLIGFIDPWPNRSVYTEVAFDRGATDTSTASDSSNEIRPWLCTPPLSPSLLKKVWKAEPCIHPAEPVMSRTHAFRPDELVIRIARGSSTYNYKADSEGKQLTWRYLTTRIAHEPVYPLRIFDHRHEIWEWLEPEDRIEIAVDAAGWYFPNIRSEWGVSLRVYTLWEPSETMLRLIYKCDK
;
A
#
# COMPACT_ATOMS: atom_id res chain seq x y z
N MET A 1 -40.45 32.95 6.58
CA MET A 1 -39.66 31.74 6.94
C MET A 1 -38.20 32.16 7.05
N SER A 2 -37.60 32.08 8.24
CA SER A 2 -36.18 32.38 8.43
C SER A 2 -35.35 31.33 7.69
N SER A 3 -34.71 31.72 6.59
CA SER A 3 -33.71 30.89 5.90
C SER A 3 -32.75 30.32 6.94
N HIS A 4 -32.71 28.99 7.07
CA HIS A 4 -31.82 28.33 8.03
C HIS A 4 -30.39 28.83 7.79
N ARG A 5 -29.85 29.61 8.74
CA ARG A 5 -28.50 30.22 8.69
C ARG A 5 -27.37 29.21 8.44
N VAL A 6 -27.66 27.92 8.64
CA VAL A 6 -26.75 26.82 8.35
C VAL A 6 -26.39 26.73 6.87
N PHE A 7 -27.30 27.07 5.95
CA PHE A 7 -27.04 27.04 4.50
C PHE A 7 -26.30 28.28 3.98
N THR A 8 -25.99 29.28 4.81
CA THR A 8 -25.19 30.44 4.37
C THR A 8 -23.69 30.23 4.52
N VAL A 9 -23.25 29.15 5.18
CA VAL A 9 -21.83 28.87 5.43
C VAL A 9 -21.33 27.86 4.39
N ALA A 10 -20.70 28.34 3.33
CA ALA A 10 -20.25 27.51 2.21
C ALA A 10 -19.25 26.43 2.64
N GLU A 11 -18.45 26.71 3.66
CA GLU A 11 -17.47 25.79 4.25
C GLU A 11 -18.15 24.56 4.87
N LEU A 12 -19.26 24.78 5.59
CA LEU A 12 -20.03 23.69 6.21
C LEU A 12 -20.68 22.81 5.14
N LEU A 13 -21.24 23.43 4.11
CA LEU A 13 -21.82 22.70 2.99
C LEU A 13 -20.73 21.91 2.23
N SER A 14 -19.55 22.49 2.03
CA SER A 14 -18.40 21.78 1.45
C SER A 14 -18.00 20.57 2.30
N LEU A 15 -17.97 20.71 3.63
CA LEU A 15 -17.70 19.58 4.54
C LEU A 15 -18.76 18.49 4.44
N ILE A 16 -20.05 18.86 4.38
CA ILE A 16 -21.13 17.89 4.16
C ILE A 16 -20.89 17.15 2.83
N CYS A 17 -20.63 17.89 1.75
CA CYS A 17 -20.40 17.31 0.43
C CYS A 17 -19.18 16.40 0.38
N LEU A 18 -18.08 16.74 1.05
CA LEU A 18 -16.87 15.91 1.10
C LEU A 18 -17.14 14.55 1.75
N ASN A 19 -18.15 14.43 2.61
CA ASN A 19 -18.52 13.17 3.28
C ASN A 19 -19.68 12.43 2.60
N CYS A 20 -20.38 13.07 1.66
CA CYS A 20 -21.36 12.40 0.81
C CYS A 20 -20.68 11.47 -0.21
N ASP A 21 -21.35 10.39 -0.60
CA ASP A 21 -20.94 9.58 -1.75
C ASP A 21 -21.19 10.32 -3.07
N ASN A 22 -20.60 9.83 -4.17
CA ASN A 22 -20.76 10.47 -5.49
C ASN A 22 -22.21 10.56 -5.98
N PRO A 23 -23.08 9.54 -5.79
CA PRO A 23 -24.50 9.66 -6.08
C PRO A 23 -25.19 10.81 -5.32
N THR A 24 -24.96 10.91 -4.01
CA THR A 24 -25.56 11.97 -3.17
C THR A 24 -25.05 13.34 -3.57
N ARG A 25 -23.74 13.49 -3.79
CA ARG A 25 -23.16 14.75 -4.32
C ARG A 25 -23.83 15.14 -5.64
N THR A 26 -24.00 14.19 -6.55
CA THR A 26 -24.66 14.45 -7.85
C THR A 26 -26.12 14.89 -7.66
N ALA A 27 -26.84 14.28 -6.72
CA ALA A 27 -28.19 14.69 -6.38
C ALA A 27 -28.21 16.12 -5.81
N LEU A 28 -27.34 16.42 -4.83
CA LEU A 28 -27.19 17.76 -4.23
C LEU A 28 -26.87 18.82 -5.28
N ALA A 29 -25.93 18.57 -6.19
CA ALA A 29 -25.60 19.50 -7.26
C ALA A 29 -26.78 19.83 -8.18
N ARG A 30 -27.81 18.97 -8.24
CA ARG A 30 -29.03 19.18 -9.03
C ARG A 30 -30.15 19.88 -8.26
N THR A 31 -30.08 19.98 -6.94
CA THR A 31 -31.19 20.54 -6.15
C THR A 31 -31.25 22.07 -6.18
N SER A 32 -30.10 22.75 -6.20
CA SER A 32 -30.04 24.22 -6.20
C SER A 32 -28.72 24.74 -6.77
N GLN A 33 -28.70 26.01 -7.20
CA GLN A 33 -27.48 26.69 -7.65
C GLN A 33 -26.41 26.77 -6.55
N LEU A 34 -26.80 27.02 -5.29
CA LEU A 34 -25.87 27.07 -4.17
C LEU A 34 -25.12 25.74 -4.00
N TRP A 35 -25.87 24.63 -3.98
CA TRP A 35 -25.27 23.29 -3.92
C TRP A 35 -24.46 23.00 -5.17
N PHE A 36 -24.91 23.43 -6.36
CA PHE A 36 -24.14 23.28 -7.58
C PHE A 36 -22.76 23.95 -7.46
N GLU A 37 -22.68 25.20 -7.00
CA GLU A 37 -21.43 25.96 -6.89
C GLU A 37 -20.44 25.35 -5.90
N ILE A 38 -20.94 24.72 -4.83
CA ILE A 38 -20.13 24.10 -3.77
C ILE A 38 -19.72 22.67 -4.15
N VAL A 39 -20.65 21.87 -4.68
CA VAL A 39 -20.43 20.46 -4.98
C VAL A 39 -19.64 20.28 -6.27
N THR A 40 -19.86 21.11 -7.29
CA THR A 40 -19.25 20.92 -8.61
C THR A 40 -17.71 20.93 -8.57
N PRO A 41 -17.03 21.85 -7.86
CA PRO A 41 -15.59 21.79 -7.66
C PRO A 41 -15.10 20.50 -6.99
N ILE A 42 -15.91 19.87 -6.13
CA ILE A 42 -15.57 18.61 -5.46
C ILE A 42 -15.71 17.44 -6.44
N LEU A 43 -16.84 17.38 -7.18
CA LEU A 43 -17.12 16.32 -8.15
C LEU A 43 -16.16 16.34 -9.35
N TRP A 44 -15.88 17.53 -9.87
CA TRP A 44 -15.10 17.71 -11.10
C TRP A 44 -13.63 18.06 -10.83
N GLY A 45 -13.27 18.41 -9.59
CA GLY A 45 -11.91 18.78 -9.21
C GLY A 45 -10.89 17.68 -9.47
N ASN A 46 -11.27 16.42 -9.24
CA ASN A 46 -10.46 15.24 -9.50
C ASN A 46 -11.17 14.31 -10.49
N LEU A 47 -11.02 14.60 -11.78
CA LEU A 47 -11.71 13.89 -12.83
C LEU A 47 -10.93 12.62 -13.22
N GLN A 48 -11.55 11.47 -12.96
CA GLN A 48 -11.04 10.17 -13.37
C GLN A 48 -11.60 9.79 -14.73
N GLY A 49 -10.78 9.81 -15.78
CA GLY A 49 -11.19 9.54 -17.16
C GLY A 49 -11.57 10.81 -17.91
N ALA A 50 -10.78 11.19 -18.90
CA ALA A 50 -11.05 12.37 -19.74
C ALA A 50 -12.36 12.25 -20.53
N HIS A 51 -12.87 11.04 -20.73
CA HIS A 51 -14.07 10.79 -21.52
C HIS A 51 -15.32 11.37 -20.83
N LYS A 52 -15.31 11.42 -19.49
CA LYS A 52 -16.41 11.95 -18.68
C LYS A 52 -16.66 13.43 -18.92
N ILE A 53 -15.63 14.20 -19.29
CA ILE A 53 -15.78 15.62 -19.66
C ILE A 53 -15.94 15.82 -21.16
N PHE A 54 -15.27 15.02 -21.98
CA PHE A 54 -15.41 15.15 -23.43
C PHE A 54 -16.76 14.69 -23.96
N VAL A 55 -17.51 13.86 -23.23
CA VAL A 55 -18.93 13.59 -23.55
C VAL A 55 -19.79 14.87 -23.53
N LEU A 56 -19.33 15.94 -22.87
CA LEU A 56 -20.01 17.22 -22.85
C LEU A 56 -19.75 18.06 -24.12
N LEU A 57 -18.74 17.69 -24.92
CA LEU A 57 -18.50 18.30 -26.22
C LEU A 57 -19.52 17.73 -27.22
N PRO A 58 -20.35 18.57 -27.86
CA PRO A 58 -21.35 18.07 -28.80
C PRO A 58 -20.71 17.30 -29.95
N GLY A 59 -21.37 16.21 -30.38
CA GLY A 59 -20.86 15.32 -31.41
C GLY A 59 -19.79 14.33 -30.94
N THR A 60 -19.40 14.36 -29.66
CA THR A 60 -18.49 13.36 -29.10
C THR A 60 -19.21 12.06 -28.85
N VAL A 61 -19.00 11.10 -29.75
CA VAL A 61 -19.46 9.72 -29.58
C VAL A 61 -18.38 8.96 -28.82
N ILE A 62 -18.62 8.74 -27.52
CA ILE A 62 -17.83 7.79 -26.72
C ILE A 62 -18.59 6.47 -26.77
N GLY A 63 -18.25 5.64 -27.74
CA GLY A 63 -18.89 4.34 -27.95
C GLY A 63 -17.87 3.22 -27.94
N ARG A 64 -18.31 2.02 -27.53
CA ARG A 64 -17.65 0.75 -27.87
C ARG A 64 -17.88 0.46 -29.34
N VAL A 65 -17.34 1.28 -30.24
CA VAL A 65 -17.44 0.98 -31.67
C VAL A 65 -16.59 -0.25 -31.89
N LYS A 66 -17.23 -1.38 -32.22
CA LYS A 66 -16.49 -2.56 -32.64
C LYS A 66 -15.56 -2.13 -33.79
N PRO A 67 -14.27 -2.49 -33.79
CA PRO A 67 -13.31 -2.06 -34.82
C PRO A 67 -13.74 -2.32 -36.28
N THR A 68 -14.79 -3.13 -36.48
CA THR A 68 -15.38 -3.48 -37.77
C THR A 68 -16.37 -2.47 -38.32
N GLU A 69 -16.91 -1.57 -37.49
CA GLU A 69 -17.79 -0.49 -37.97
C GLU A 69 -16.93 0.66 -38.50
N PRO A 70 -17.18 1.16 -39.72
CA PRO A 70 -16.48 2.34 -40.22
C PRO A 70 -16.67 3.48 -39.22
N PRO A 71 -15.63 4.30 -38.95
CA PRO A 71 -15.79 5.48 -38.11
C PRO A 71 -16.99 6.26 -38.65
N PRO A 72 -17.91 6.72 -37.77
CA PRO A 72 -19.08 7.48 -38.21
C PRO A 72 -18.57 8.59 -39.14
N GLN A 73 -19.02 8.56 -40.40
CA GLN A 73 -18.51 9.43 -41.47
C GLN A 73 -18.43 10.86 -40.92
N ASP A 74 -17.21 11.43 -41.01
CA ASP A 74 -16.83 12.74 -40.47
C ASP A 74 -18.02 13.70 -40.45
N LEU A 75 -18.67 13.80 -39.28
CA LEU A 75 -19.60 14.87 -39.01
C LEU A 75 -18.74 16.13 -39.01
N ARG A 76 -18.65 16.79 -40.16
CA ARG A 76 -18.13 18.15 -40.32
C ARG A 76 -19.07 19.09 -39.54
N LEU A 77 -18.98 19.03 -38.22
CA LEU A 77 -19.72 19.91 -37.35
C LEU A 77 -19.17 21.31 -37.58
N SER A 78 -20.01 22.18 -38.16
CA SER A 78 -19.73 23.60 -38.19
C SER A 78 -19.58 24.10 -36.75
N LEU A 79 -18.40 24.59 -36.39
CA LEU A 79 -18.05 25.00 -35.03
C LEU A 79 -18.99 26.09 -34.49
N ASP A 80 -19.48 26.95 -35.37
CA ASP A 80 -20.41 28.04 -35.03
C ASP A 80 -21.78 27.52 -34.55
N ALA A 81 -22.12 26.27 -34.88
CA ALA A 81 -23.34 25.62 -34.43
C ALA A 81 -23.16 24.79 -33.14
N VAL A 82 -21.93 24.64 -32.64
CA VAL A 82 -21.62 23.76 -31.50
C VAL A 82 -21.70 24.51 -30.18
N ASN A 83 -22.67 24.16 -29.34
CA ASN A 83 -22.84 24.77 -28.03
C ASN A 83 -21.86 24.20 -26.99
N PHE A 84 -20.77 24.92 -26.71
CA PHE A 84 -19.77 24.57 -25.69
C PHE A 84 -20.15 24.98 -24.25
N THR A 85 -21.34 25.54 -24.02
CA THR A 85 -21.74 26.12 -22.72
C THR A 85 -21.55 25.13 -21.57
N ARG A 86 -21.97 23.88 -21.75
CA ARG A 86 -21.79 22.85 -20.71
C ARG A 86 -20.32 22.58 -20.42
N PHE A 87 -19.52 22.34 -21.46
CA PHE A 87 -18.07 22.13 -21.29
C PHE A 87 -17.42 23.31 -20.57
N ASN A 88 -17.74 24.55 -20.97
CA ASN A 88 -17.18 25.77 -20.39
C ASN A 88 -17.58 25.99 -18.92
N ILE A 89 -18.71 25.44 -18.47
CA ILE A 89 -19.11 25.49 -17.05
C ILE A 89 -18.25 24.55 -16.19
N TYR A 90 -17.97 23.33 -16.68
CA TYR A 90 -17.29 22.29 -15.89
C TYR A 90 -15.77 22.30 -16.06
N ALA A 91 -15.25 22.64 -17.25
CA ALA A 91 -13.83 22.59 -17.56
C ALA A 91 -12.94 23.43 -16.62
N PRO A 92 -13.32 24.67 -16.23
CA PRO A 92 -12.55 25.44 -15.26
C PRO A 92 -12.53 24.83 -13.84
N ARG A 93 -13.39 23.84 -13.54
CA ARG A 93 -13.45 23.19 -12.22
C ARG A 93 -12.49 22.01 -12.12
N VAL A 94 -11.95 21.52 -13.23
CA VAL A 94 -11.01 20.39 -13.26
C VAL A 94 -9.62 20.86 -12.82
N LYS A 95 -9.15 20.34 -11.68
CA LYS A 95 -7.80 20.60 -11.16
C LYS A 95 -6.85 19.43 -11.37
N ARG A 96 -7.37 18.20 -11.29
CA ARG A 96 -6.63 16.97 -11.54
C ARG A 96 -7.38 16.15 -12.57
N LEU A 97 -6.66 15.72 -13.60
CA LEU A 97 -7.22 14.92 -14.70
C LEU A 97 -6.42 13.63 -14.84
N ILE A 98 -7.10 12.49 -14.75
CA ILE A 98 -6.55 11.19 -15.11
C ILE A 98 -7.11 10.83 -16.49
N ILE A 99 -6.27 10.63 -17.51
CA ILE A 99 -6.75 10.41 -18.88
C ILE A 99 -7.59 9.14 -18.99
N TYR A 100 -7.05 8.03 -18.47
CA TYR A 100 -7.71 6.73 -18.46
C TYR A 100 -7.92 6.28 -17.03
N ASP A 101 -9.18 6.10 -16.66
CA ASP A 101 -9.59 5.59 -15.36
C ASP A 101 -9.26 4.08 -15.28
N PRO A 102 -8.40 3.63 -14.35
CA PRO A 102 -8.08 2.22 -14.20
C PRO A 102 -9.31 1.35 -13.88
N SER A 103 -10.32 1.92 -13.21
CA SER A 103 -11.57 1.21 -12.92
C SER A 103 -12.42 0.96 -14.17
N ASP A 104 -12.27 1.83 -15.18
CA ASP A 104 -12.90 1.70 -16.49
C ASP A 104 -12.10 0.80 -17.45
N ALA A 105 -11.06 0.08 -16.99
CA ALA A 105 -10.33 -0.91 -17.79
C ALA A 105 -11.27 -1.97 -18.43
N LYS A 106 -12.41 -2.27 -17.77
CA LYS A 106 -13.46 -3.13 -18.32
C LYS A 106 -14.27 -2.47 -19.43
N GLN A 107 -14.40 -1.15 -19.40
CA GLN A 107 -15.22 -0.41 -20.35
C GLN A 107 -14.53 -0.14 -21.69
N ARG A 108 -13.22 -0.46 -21.80
CA ARG A 108 -12.41 -0.44 -23.03
C ARG A 108 -12.83 0.72 -23.95
N ILE A 109 -12.53 1.94 -23.53
CA ILE A 109 -12.54 3.08 -24.44
C ILE A 109 -11.36 2.87 -25.38
N GLU A 110 -11.57 2.10 -26.44
CA GLU A 110 -10.52 1.69 -27.37
C GLU A 110 -10.12 2.84 -28.29
N THR A 111 -10.98 3.85 -28.45
CA THR A 111 -10.86 4.84 -29.52
C THR A 111 -11.45 6.20 -29.14
N TRP A 112 -10.72 7.24 -29.49
CA TRP A 112 -11.13 8.64 -29.36
C TRP A 112 -11.45 9.19 -30.75
N TYR A 113 -12.67 9.00 -31.23
CA TYR A 113 -13.03 9.28 -32.63
C TYR A 113 -12.99 10.76 -33.06
N ASN A 114 -12.70 11.70 -32.15
CA ASN A 114 -12.74 13.14 -32.44
C ASN A 114 -11.44 13.87 -32.04
N TRP A 115 -10.28 13.20 -32.11
CA TRP A 115 -9.03 13.87 -31.74
C TRP A 115 -8.75 15.11 -32.61
N GLY A 116 -9.11 15.09 -33.89
CA GLY A 116 -9.01 16.27 -34.77
C GLY A 116 -9.82 17.46 -34.26
N PHE A 117 -11.01 17.22 -33.70
CA PHE A 117 -11.85 18.26 -33.10
C PHE A 117 -11.26 18.78 -31.78
N ILE A 118 -10.80 17.89 -30.89
CA ILE A 118 -10.09 18.27 -29.66
C ILE A 118 -8.83 19.08 -30.00
N HIS A 119 -8.12 18.66 -31.04
CA HIS A 119 -6.94 19.34 -31.57
C HIS A 119 -7.25 20.76 -32.00
N TYR A 120 -8.30 20.93 -32.79
CA TYR A 120 -8.79 22.25 -33.16
C TYR A 120 -9.15 23.09 -31.92
N LEU A 121 -9.90 22.54 -30.95
CA LEU A 121 -10.32 23.28 -29.78
C LEU A 121 -9.15 23.79 -28.93
N TYR A 122 -8.13 22.96 -28.67
CA TYR A 122 -7.01 23.40 -27.84
C TYR A 122 -6.08 24.40 -28.57
N GLN A 123 -6.14 24.46 -29.90
CA GLN A 123 -5.45 25.50 -30.67
C GLN A 123 -6.08 26.87 -30.45
N GLN A 124 -7.41 26.92 -30.26
CA GLN A 124 -8.16 28.15 -30.05
C GLN A 124 -8.17 28.61 -28.59
N GLN A 125 -8.25 27.68 -27.64
CA GLN A 125 -8.36 28.00 -26.22
C GLN A 125 -7.70 26.97 -25.30
N THR A 126 -7.34 27.36 -24.09
CA THR A 126 -6.90 26.43 -23.06
C THR A 126 -8.08 25.60 -22.58
N LEU A 127 -8.07 24.28 -22.83
CA LEU A 127 -9.19 23.39 -22.49
C LEU A 127 -9.49 23.37 -20.99
N PHE A 128 -8.46 23.32 -20.15
CA PHE A 128 -8.58 23.28 -18.70
C PHE A 128 -7.70 24.37 -18.06
N PRO A 129 -8.21 25.60 -17.90
CA PRO A 129 -7.39 26.73 -17.45
C PRO A 129 -6.84 26.56 -16.03
N ASN A 130 -7.52 25.77 -15.18
CA ASN A 130 -7.15 25.53 -13.78
C ASN A 130 -6.56 24.14 -13.53
N LEU A 131 -6.13 23.44 -14.59
CA LEU A 131 -5.54 22.11 -14.44
C LEU A 131 -4.18 22.22 -13.76
N VAL A 132 -4.06 21.62 -12.58
CA VAL A 132 -2.84 21.59 -11.75
C VAL A 132 -2.08 20.29 -11.95
N SER A 133 -2.77 19.16 -12.12
CA SER A 133 -2.16 17.83 -12.21
C SER A 133 -2.77 17.03 -13.35
N LEU A 134 -1.90 16.45 -14.18
CA LEU A 134 -2.26 15.59 -15.31
C LEU A 134 -1.65 14.20 -15.09
N VAL A 135 -2.47 13.15 -15.16
CA VAL A 135 -2.02 11.77 -15.03
C VAL A 135 -2.32 11.02 -16.33
N ILE A 136 -1.26 10.66 -17.06
CA ILE A 136 -1.33 9.99 -18.35
C ILE A 136 -1.06 8.50 -18.14
N ASN A 137 -2.12 7.75 -17.88
CA ASN A 137 -2.09 6.30 -17.95
C ASN A 137 -2.12 5.89 -19.43
N GLN A 138 -1.59 4.74 -19.80
CA GLN A 138 -1.95 4.12 -21.07
C GLN A 138 -2.67 2.80 -20.79
N PRO A 139 -3.76 2.50 -21.53
CA PRO A 139 -4.36 1.19 -21.45
C PRO A 139 -3.31 0.17 -21.87
N THR A 140 -2.99 -0.76 -20.97
CA THR A 140 -2.17 -1.91 -21.33
C THR A 140 -2.92 -2.71 -22.37
N ALA A 141 -2.48 -2.66 -23.62
CA ALA A 141 -2.92 -3.60 -24.63
C ALA A 141 -2.48 -5.00 -24.15
N SER A 142 -3.40 -5.67 -23.46
CA SER A 142 -3.22 -7.00 -22.90
C SER A 142 -3.08 -7.99 -24.07
N GLY A 143 -1.85 -8.39 -24.36
CA GLY A 143 -1.52 -9.72 -24.89
C GLY A 143 -1.93 -10.11 -26.31
N SER A 144 -2.74 -9.35 -27.05
CA SER A 144 -3.17 -9.77 -28.40
C SER A 144 -2.70 -8.80 -29.49
N SER A 145 -1.76 -9.29 -30.30
CA SER A 145 -1.38 -8.84 -31.65
C SER A 145 -1.79 -7.40 -32.05
N SER A 146 -0.78 -6.54 -32.00
CA SER A 146 -0.65 -5.13 -32.36
C SER A 146 -1.15 -4.68 -33.75
N ARG A 147 -2.05 -5.39 -34.42
CA ARG A 147 -2.38 -5.12 -35.84
C ARG A 147 -3.63 -4.30 -36.12
N ARG A 148 -4.55 -4.06 -35.17
CA ARG A 148 -5.83 -3.37 -35.51
C ARG A 148 -6.41 -2.41 -34.46
N GLN A 149 -5.71 -2.13 -33.36
CA GLN A 149 -6.16 -1.03 -32.50
C GLN A 149 -5.79 0.30 -33.17
N GLN A 150 -6.81 1.11 -33.48
CA GLN A 150 -6.61 2.50 -33.89
C GLN A 150 -5.78 3.19 -32.80
N ASN A 151 -4.70 3.84 -33.21
CA ASN A 151 -3.69 4.38 -32.30
C ASN A 151 -4.35 5.33 -31.28
N PRO A 152 -4.38 5.02 -29.97
CA PRO A 152 -4.84 5.97 -28.98
C PRO A 152 -4.01 7.26 -29.11
N PRO A 153 -4.55 8.44 -28.76
CA PRO A 153 -3.80 9.68 -28.86
C PRO A 153 -2.48 9.52 -28.09
N ALA A 154 -1.40 9.84 -28.78
CA ALA A 154 -0.06 9.62 -28.26
C ALA A 154 0.22 10.60 -27.10
N TYR A 155 1.19 10.26 -26.25
CA TYR A 155 1.48 10.99 -25.01
C TYR A 155 1.65 12.49 -25.25
N GLU A 156 2.39 12.88 -26.29
CA GLU A 156 2.66 14.26 -26.65
C GLU A 156 1.40 15.02 -27.03
N GLN A 157 0.39 14.34 -27.57
CA GLN A 157 -0.88 14.96 -27.95
C GLN A 157 -1.67 15.35 -26.70
N TRP A 158 -1.71 14.47 -25.68
CA TRP A 158 -2.34 14.76 -24.40
C TRP A 158 -1.65 15.91 -23.66
N VAL A 159 -0.31 15.86 -23.59
CA VAL A 159 0.47 16.95 -23.00
C VAL A 159 0.21 18.26 -23.74
N THR A 160 0.19 18.24 -25.07
CA THR A 160 -0.03 19.44 -25.88
C THR A 160 -1.42 20.05 -25.67
N ALA A 161 -2.44 19.20 -25.59
CA ALA A 161 -3.82 19.62 -25.39
C ALA A 161 -4.06 20.25 -24.00
N PHE A 162 -3.34 19.79 -22.98
CA PHE A 162 -3.58 20.14 -21.59
C PHE A 162 -2.49 20.98 -20.93
N SER A 163 -1.49 21.42 -21.69
CA SER A 163 -0.50 22.38 -21.22
C SER A 163 -1.16 23.74 -20.96
N SER A 164 -1.05 24.23 -19.73
CA SER A 164 -1.56 25.52 -19.27
C SER A 164 -0.62 26.11 -18.22
N GLU A 165 -0.77 27.40 -17.93
CA GLU A 165 0.05 28.09 -16.93
C GLU A 165 -0.15 27.54 -15.52
N ALA A 166 -1.35 27.00 -15.22
CA ALA A 166 -1.68 26.40 -13.93
C ALA A 166 -1.09 25.00 -13.73
N LEU A 167 -0.59 24.35 -14.78
CA LEU A 167 -0.12 22.97 -14.73
C LEU A 167 1.19 22.87 -13.94
N GLN A 168 1.12 22.14 -12.82
CA GLN A 168 2.24 21.95 -11.90
C GLN A 168 2.80 20.52 -11.90
N ALA A 169 2.01 19.52 -12.26
CA ALA A 169 2.45 18.13 -12.21
C ALA A 169 1.97 17.31 -13.42
N ILE A 170 2.88 16.56 -14.01
CA ILE A 170 2.58 15.49 -14.95
C ILE A 170 3.08 14.18 -14.38
N HIS A 171 2.17 13.21 -14.23
CA HIS A 171 2.46 11.86 -13.80
C HIS A 171 2.21 10.86 -14.93
N ALA A 172 3.07 9.86 -15.01
CA ALA A 172 3.00 8.76 -15.96
C ALA A 172 3.21 7.47 -15.15
N PRO A 173 2.19 7.05 -14.38
CA PRO A 173 2.37 6.02 -13.37
C PRO A 173 2.78 4.71 -14.00
N LEU A 174 3.58 3.96 -13.25
CA LEU A 174 4.14 2.70 -13.68
C LEU A 174 3.02 1.71 -13.99
N ILE A 175 3.17 1.04 -15.12
CA ILE A 175 2.25 0.02 -15.59
C ILE A 175 2.48 -1.23 -14.74
N LEU A 176 1.47 -1.61 -13.96
CA LEU A 176 1.44 -2.85 -13.20
C LEU A 176 0.91 -3.97 -14.10
N LYS A 177 1.78 -4.90 -14.51
CA LYS A 177 1.37 -6.16 -15.14
C LYS A 177 1.60 -7.30 -14.13
N PRO A 178 0.61 -8.17 -13.87
CA PRO A 178 0.79 -9.31 -12.98
C PRO A 178 2.02 -10.13 -13.36
N GLY A 179 2.92 -10.37 -12.41
CA GLY A 179 4.15 -11.13 -12.61
C GLY A 179 5.30 -10.37 -13.31
N LEU A 180 5.10 -9.11 -13.69
CA LEU A 180 6.14 -8.23 -14.20
C LEU A 180 6.34 -7.03 -13.26
N PRO A 181 7.55 -6.46 -13.19
CA PRO A 181 7.82 -5.30 -12.38
C PRO A 181 7.05 -4.11 -12.96
N PRO A 182 6.74 -3.12 -12.12
CA PRO A 182 6.19 -1.87 -12.58
C PRO A 182 7.12 -1.27 -13.64
N HIS A 183 6.64 -1.12 -14.88
CA HIS A 183 7.41 -0.53 -15.97
C HIS A 183 6.77 0.80 -16.37
N PRO A 184 7.55 1.88 -16.50
CA PRO A 184 6.97 3.14 -16.94
C PRO A 184 6.42 3.10 -18.36
N LEU A 185 5.54 4.05 -18.66
CA LEU A 185 5.08 4.27 -20.02
C LEU A 185 6.19 4.91 -20.87
N SER A 186 6.83 4.11 -21.71
CA SER A 186 7.84 4.61 -22.65
C SER A 186 7.22 5.42 -23.78
N VAL A 187 7.90 6.52 -24.14
CA VAL A 187 7.51 7.42 -25.23
C VAL A 187 8.70 7.63 -26.15
N SER A 188 8.50 7.74 -27.46
CA SER A 188 9.64 8.00 -28.36
C SER A 188 10.30 9.34 -28.03
N LEU A 189 11.62 9.44 -28.21
CA LEU A 189 12.36 10.67 -27.95
C LEU A 189 11.80 11.87 -28.71
N THR A 190 11.36 11.66 -29.97
CA THR A 190 10.70 12.70 -30.76
C THR A 190 9.40 13.19 -30.10
N ALA A 191 8.52 12.29 -29.68
CA ALA A 191 7.29 12.65 -28.97
C ALA A 191 7.58 13.36 -27.64
N ALA A 192 8.54 12.86 -26.88
CA ALA A 192 8.98 13.47 -25.63
C ALA A 192 9.51 14.90 -25.85
N SER A 193 10.31 15.12 -26.90
CA SER A 193 10.83 16.45 -27.25
C SER A 193 9.69 17.44 -27.54
N VAL A 194 8.68 17.03 -28.32
CA VAL A 194 7.52 17.88 -28.63
C VAL A 194 6.73 18.20 -27.37
N ALA A 195 6.50 17.20 -26.51
CA ALA A 195 5.80 17.36 -25.25
C ALA A 195 6.50 18.37 -24.33
N VAL A 196 7.82 18.22 -24.12
CA VAL A 196 8.58 19.10 -23.22
C VAL A 196 8.73 20.51 -23.77
N VAL A 197 8.92 20.70 -25.08
CA VAL A 197 8.91 22.04 -25.70
C VAL A 197 7.59 22.76 -25.40
N ARG A 198 6.48 22.03 -25.48
CA ARG A 198 5.16 22.60 -25.24
C ARG A 198 4.98 22.99 -23.76
N LEU A 199 5.45 22.15 -22.84
CA LEU A 199 5.46 22.42 -21.40
C LEU A 199 6.36 23.60 -21.05
N ALA A 200 7.59 23.60 -21.57
CA ALA A 200 8.54 24.69 -21.47
C ALA A 200 7.90 26.03 -21.86
N ARG A 201 7.09 26.06 -22.92
CA ARG A 201 6.44 27.29 -23.38
C ARG A 201 5.23 27.70 -22.55
N LYS A 202 4.37 26.75 -22.15
CA LYS A 202 3.04 27.05 -21.57
C LYS A 202 2.92 26.84 -20.07
N SER A 203 3.76 26.00 -19.49
CA SER A 203 3.61 25.49 -18.11
C SER A 203 4.83 25.88 -17.27
N LYS A 204 5.07 27.19 -17.11
CA LYS A 204 6.24 27.72 -16.37
C LYS A 204 6.25 27.35 -14.89
N SER A 205 5.09 26.97 -14.33
CA SER A 205 4.92 26.54 -12.95
C SER A 205 5.06 25.02 -12.76
N LEU A 206 5.52 24.28 -13.77
CA LEU A 206 5.70 22.83 -13.68
C LEU A 206 6.78 22.47 -12.64
N ARG A 207 6.38 21.67 -11.64
CA ARG A 207 7.20 21.20 -10.51
C ARG A 207 7.52 19.71 -10.60
N THR A 208 6.58 18.91 -11.08
CA THR A 208 6.75 17.45 -11.21
C THR A 208 6.57 17.03 -12.66
N LEU A 209 7.56 16.31 -13.21
CA LEU A 209 7.51 15.77 -14.56
C LEU A 209 7.93 14.30 -14.56
N GLU A 210 7.00 13.42 -14.91
CA GLU A 210 7.27 12.02 -15.22
C GLU A 210 7.15 11.78 -16.72
N ILE A 211 8.28 11.52 -17.38
CA ILE A 211 8.34 11.27 -18.82
C ILE A 211 9.48 10.31 -19.13
N TYR A 212 9.20 9.24 -19.86
CA TYR A 212 10.17 8.15 -20.06
C TYR A 212 10.56 8.01 -21.54
N PRO A 213 11.44 8.90 -22.06
CA PRO A 213 11.87 8.86 -23.44
C PRO A 213 12.67 7.59 -23.77
N THR A 214 12.35 6.96 -24.89
CA THR A 214 13.15 5.90 -25.51
C THR A 214 13.75 6.40 -26.81
N ALA A 215 15.05 6.16 -26.96
CA ALA A 215 15.80 6.46 -28.16
C ALA A 215 16.19 5.15 -28.84
N SER A 216 16.06 5.10 -30.15
CA SER A 216 16.64 4.05 -30.97
C SER A 216 18.17 4.11 -30.91
N SER A 217 18.85 2.99 -31.18
CA SER A 217 20.32 2.96 -31.26
C SER A 217 20.86 3.98 -32.27
N ALA A 218 20.18 4.18 -33.40
CA ALA A 218 20.55 5.19 -34.40
C ALA A 218 20.45 6.63 -33.84
N GLU A 219 19.39 6.94 -33.08
CA GLU A 219 19.25 8.23 -32.39
C GLU A 219 20.36 8.41 -31.35
N LEU A 220 20.69 7.37 -30.57
CA LEU A 220 21.79 7.40 -29.59
C LEU A 220 23.15 7.62 -30.26
N SER A 221 23.47 6.89 -31.33
CA SER A 221 24.73 7.03 -32.07
C SER A 221 24.88 8.40 -32.73
N SER A 222 23.77 9.02 -33.15
CA SER A 222 23.81 10.37 -33.73
C SER A 222 24.19 11.46 -32.72
N MET A 223 24.01 11.21 -31.41
CA MET A 223 24.33 12.19 -30.37
C MET A 223 25.83 12.45 -30.23
N GLY A 224 26.65 11.39 -30.28
CA GLY A 224 28.09 11.50 -30.03
C GLY A 224 28.89 12.12 -31.18
N GLN A 225 28.39 12.06 -32.42
CA GLN A 225 29.13 12.50 -33.62
C GLN A 225 28.68 13.86 -34.17
N GLY A 226 27.46 14.31 -33.83
CA GLY A 226 26.83 15.47 -34.46
C GLY A 226 27.36 16.85 -34.05
N ALA A 227 28.02 16.98 -32.89
CA ALA A 227 28.47 18.28 -32.38
C ALA A 227 29.69 18.86 -33.15
N ALA A 228 30.52 18.01 -33.77
CA ALA A 228 31.77 18.45 -34.38
C ALA A 228 31.66 18.84 -35.87
N PHE A 229 30.65 18.35 -36.60
CA PHE A 229 30.54 18.55 -38.05
C PHE A 229 29.24 19.23 -38.53
N GLY A 230 28.28 19.51 -37.63
CA GLY A 230 26.97 20.11 -37.98
C GLY A 230 26.94 21.63 -38.13
N GLY A 231 28.09 22.30 -38.12
CA GLY A 231 28.19 23.76 -38.19
C GLY A 231 27.88 24.31 -39.58
N PHE A 232 26.59 24.50 -39.90
CA PHE A 232 26.05 25.71 -40.54
C PHE A 232 24.55 25.59 -40.87
N MET A 233 23.99 24.37 -41.02
CA MET A 233 22.60 24.14 -41.43
C MET A 233 21.90 22.96 -40.72
N GLY A 234 22.52 22.35 -39.70
CA GLY A 234 21.94 21.19 -39.02
C GLY A 234 20.65 21.55 -38.27
N SER A 235 19.53 20.91 -38.62
CA SER A 235 18.30 21.01 -37.84
C SER A 235 18.52 20.45 -36.44
N GLU A 236 18.07 21.18 -35.41
CA GLU A 236 18.08 20.74 -34.01
C GLU A 236 17.52 19.32 -33.88
N THR A 237 18.30 18.41 -33.30
CA THR A 237 17.87 17.02 -33.11
C THR A 237 16.78 16.94 -32.05
N ALA A 238 15.95 15.89 -32.08
CA ALA A 238 14.93 15.68 -31.04
C ALA A 238 15.53 15.63 -29.63
N TYR A 239 16.74 15.08 -29.52
CA TYR A 239 17.50 15.06 -28.27
C TYR A 239 17.88 16.47 -27.79
N GLN A 240 18.47 17.28 -28.68
CA GLN A 240 18.85 18.67 -28.38
C GLN A 240 17.66 19.49 -27.93
N ARG A 241 16.56 19.36 -28.65
CA ARG A 241 15.30 20.02 -28.34
C ARG A 241 14.72 19.60 -27.00
N PHE A 242 14.83 18.32 -26.67
CA PHE A 242 14.33 17.78 -25.42
C PHE A 242 15.07 18.37 -24.22
N TYR A 243 16.41 18.30 -24.17
CA TYR A 243 17.14 18.81 -23.01
C TYR A 243 17.13 20.34 -22.92
N SER A 244 17.23 21.06 -24.05
CA SER A 244 17.17 22.53 -24.05
C SER A 244 15.83 23.04 -23.51
N SER A 245 14.75 22.29 -23.78
CA SER A 245 13.43 22.60 -23.23
C SER A 245 13.33 22.28 -21.74
N ILE A 246 13.97 21.20 -21.26
CA ILE A 246 14.03 20.90 -19.82
C ILE A 246 14.75 22.01 -19.06
N GLU A 247 15.84 22.56 -19.60
CA GLU A 247 16.59 23.66 -18.99
C GLU A 247 15.69 24.86 -18.65
N SER A 248 14.68 25.12 -19.51
CA SER A 248 13.75 26.23 -19.33
C SER A 248 12.68 26.00 -18.24
N LEU A 249 12.57 24.78 -17.70
CA LEU A 249 11.65 24.40 -16.63
C LEU A 249 12.30 24.67 -15.26
N THR A 250 12.60 25.94 -14.98
CA THR A 250 13.38 26.33 -13.78
C THR A 250 12.70 26.01 -12.45
N GLN A 251 11.38 25.80 -12.44
CA GLN A 251 10.59 25.42 -11.26
C GLN A 251 10.52 23.90 -11.02
N LEU A 252 11.14 23.10 -11.88
CA LEU A 252 11.09 21.64 -11.81
C LEU A 252 11.82 21.15 -10.56
N SER A 253 11.08 20.51 -9.66
CA SER A 253 11.56 19.96 -8.40
C SER A 253 11.63 18.44 -8.38
N GLU A 254 10.83 17.77 -9.20
CA GLU A 254 10.75 16.32 -9.27
C GLU A 254 10.77 15.89 -10.74
N LEU A 255 11.73 15.04 -11.10
CA LEU A 255 11.87 14.50 -12.44
C LEU A 255 11.99 12.97 -12.39
N SER A 256 11.09 12.28 -13.07
CA SER A 256 11.20 10.84 -13.33
C SER A 256 11.34 10.60 -14.82
N THR A 257 12.41 9.91 -15.21
CA THR A 257 12.82 9.80 -16.62
C THR A 257 13.65 8.55 -16.89
N THR A 258 14.20 8.41 -18.09
CA THR A 258 15.03 7.26 -18.48
C THR A 258 16.51 7.53 -18.33
N ALA A 259 17.30 6.46 -18.36
CA ALA A 259 18.76 6.44 -18.41
C ALA A 259 19.40 7.32 -19.51
N ILE A 260 18.63 7.82 -20.49
CA ILE A 260 19.11 8.79 -21.49
C ILE A 260 19.67 10.07 -20.85
N VAL A 261 19.25 10.37 -19.61
CA VAL A 261 19.74 11.52 -18.84
C VAL A 261 21.22 11.48 -18.51
N PHE A 262 21.84 10.30 -18.54
CA PHE A 262 23.25 10.14 -18.23
C PHE A 262 24.17 10.49 -19.42
N GLU A 263 23.62 10.82 -20.58
CA GLU A 263 24.41 11.47 -21.62
C GLU A 263 24.87 12.85 -21.11
N THR A 264 26.12 13.20 -21.41
CA THR A 264 26.87 14.30 -20.80
C THR A 264 26.14 15.66 -20.89
N SER A 265 25.59 16.01 -22.05
CA SER A 265 24.90 17.30 -22.27
C SER A 265 23.65 17.43 -21.42
N MET A 266 22.81 16.39 -21.43
CA MET A 266 21.58 16.39 -20.65
C MET A 266 21.86 16.29 -19.16
N PHE A 267 22.83 15.48 -18.75
CA PHE A 267 23.21 15.38 -17.34
C PHE A 267 23.66 16.73 -16.79
N ARG A 268 24.47 17.48 -17.56
CA ARG A 268 24.86 18.86 -17.23
C ARG A 268 23.68 19.82 -17.13
N THR A 269 22.70 19.66 -18.02
CA THR A 269 21.47 20.47 -18.00
C THR A 269 20.67 20.22 -16.73
N LEU A 270 20.50 18.94 -16.35
CA LEU A 270 19.80 18.55 -15.12
C LEU A 270 20.54 19.02 -13.86
N ALA A 271 21.87 18.91 -13.87
CA ALA A 271 22.76 19.41 -12.82
C ALA A 271 22.54 20.89 -12.51
N ASN A 272 22.15 21.69 -13.51
CA ASN A 272 21.94 23.13 -13.37
C ASN A 272 20.51 23.52 -12.95
N LEU A 273 19.59 22.57 -12.81
CA LEU A 273 18.22 22.89 -12.38
C LEU A 273 18.21 23.33 -10.91
N PRO A 274 17.81 24.58 -10.60
CA PRO A 274 18.04 25.18 -9.29
C PRO A 274 17.15 24.61 -8.19
N HIS A 275 16.03 23.97 -8.54
CA HIS A 275 15.03 23.48 -7.60
C HIS A 275 14.86 21.96 -7.63
N LEU A 276 15.67 21.23 -8.42
CA LEU A 276 15.55 19.78 -8.55
C LEU A 276 15.92 19.09 -7.22
N ARG A 277 14.92 18.50 -6.56
CA ARG A 277 15.02 17.82 -5.27
C ARG A 277 14.96 16.31 -5.37
N SER A 278 14.20 15.80 -6.34
CA SER A 278 14.02 14.37 -6.56
C SER A 278 14.29 14.02 -8.02
N LEU A 279 15.20 13.07 -8.23
CA LEU A 279 15.51 12.50 -9.54
C LEU A 279 15.26 10.98 -9.51
N SER A 280 14.39 10.49 -10.40
CA SER A 280 14.18 9.06 -10.62
C SER A 280 14.57 8.70 -12.04
N VAL A 281 15.44 7.70 -12.19
CA VAL A 281 15.98 7.26 -13.49
C VAL A 281 15.71 5.78 -13.69
N HIS A 282 14.98 5.48 -14.76
CA HIS A 282 14.64 4.12 -15.16
C HIS A 282 15.43 3.69 -16.39
N ASN A 283 15.98 2.49 -16.35
CA ASN A 283 16.78 1.99 -17.43
C ASN A 283 16.09 0.87 -18.21
N PHE A 284 15.63 1.23 -19.40
CA PHE A 284 14.99 0.28 -20.31
C PHE A 284 15.94 -0.30 -21.35
N SER A 285 17.01 0.42 -21.67
CA SER A 285 17.96 0.02 -22.69
C SER A 285 19.10 -0.74 -22.04
N TYR A 286 19.46 -1.91 -22.59
CA TYR A 286 20.63 -2.66 -22.14
C TYR A 286 21.93 -1.83 -22.16
N GLN A 287 21.96 -0.77 -22.97
CA GLN A 287 23.07 0.16 -23.09
C GLN A 287 22.70 1.49 -22.44
N LEU A 288 23.49 1.88 -21.44
CA LEU A 288 23.53 3.26 -20.93
C LEU A 288 24.41 4.11 -21.86
N PRO A 289 24.11 5.40 -22.06
CA PRO A 289 25.04 6.32 -22.71
C PRO A 289 26.37 6.36 -21.96
N ASP A 290 27.45 6.69 -22.66
CA ASP A 290 28.76 6.90 -22.02
C ASP A 290 28.66 8.04 -20.99
N PHE A 291 28.65 7.66 -19.71
CA PHE A 291 28.56 8.58 -18.59
C PHE A 291 29.96 8.98 -18.13
N HIS A 292 30.25 10.28 -18.17
CA HIS A 292 31.54 10.85 -17.76
C HIS A 292 31.37 11.72 -16.50
N PRO A 293 31.56 11.17 -15.29
CA PRO A 293 31.29 11.87 -14.03
C PRO A 293 32.13 13.14 -13.84
N GLY A 294 33.34 13.18 -14.43
CA GLY A 294 34.26 14.31 -14.30
C GLY A 294 33.83 15.61 -14.98
N LEU A 295 32.76 15.61 -15.78
CA LEU A 295 32.30 16.78 -16.53
C LEU A 295 31.27 17.64 -15.79
N VAL A 296 30.87 17.25 -14.58
CA VAL A 296 29.87 17.98 -13.79
C VAL A 296 30.54 18.94 -12.82
N PRO A 297 30.23 20.26 -12.90
CA PRO A 297 30.77 21.25 -11.96
C PRO A 297 30.43 20.92 -10.50
N THR A 298 31.32 21.29 -9.56
CA THR A 298 31.15 21.00 -8.13
C THR A 298 29.90 21.60 -7.48
N GLY A 299 29.36 22.70 -8.04
CA GLY A 299 28.13 23.35 -7.58
C GLY A 299 26.84 22.80 -8.19
N SER A 300 26.90 21.67 -8.90
CA SER A 300 25.74 21.04 -9.54
C SER A 300 24.81 20.38 -8.52
N PHE A 301 23.54 20.22 -8.90
CA PHE A 301 22.48 19.61 -8.08
C PHE A 301 22.33 20.25 -6.70
N PRO A 302 22.11 21.58 -6.61
CA PRO A 302 22.16 22.31 -5.35
C PRO A 302 21.09 21.88 -4.32
N GLN A 303 19.97 21.31 -4.78
CA GLN A 303 18.85 20.90 -3.91
C GLN A 303 18.54 19.40 -3.98
N LEU A 304 19.34 18.59 -4.69
CA LEU A 304 19.00 17.19 -4.90
C LEU A 304 19.19 16.41 -3.60
N THR A 305 18.10 15.87 -3.06
CA THR A 305 18.09 15.09 -1.82
C THR A 305 17.57 13.68 -2.00
N LYS A 306 16.83 13.41 -3.09
CA LYS A 306 16.27 12.09 -3.38
C LYS A 306 16.74 11.58 -4.73
N LEU A 307 17.31 10.38 -4.74
CA LEU A 307 17.72 9.69 -5.95
C LEU A 307 17.08 8.31 -6.02
N SER A 308 16.44 7.98 -7.14
CA SER A 308 15.91 6.66 -7.42
C SER A 308 16.49 6.12 -8.71
N LEU A 309 17.14 4.97 -8.66
CA LEU A 309 17.80 4.32 -9.80
C LEU A 309 17.18 2.95 -10.00
N ILE A 310 16.56 2.76 -11.16
CA ILE A 310 15.77 1.57 -11.46
C ILE A 310 16.38 0.90 -12.69
N ASP A 311 16.76 -0.37 -12.54
CA ASP A 311 17.39 -1.22 -13.53
C ASP A 311 18.76 -0.72 -14.04
N ILE A 312 19.51 0.00 -13.21
CA ILE A 312 20.90 0.38 -13.49
C ILE A 312 21.83 -0.79 -13.11
N ASP A 313 22.77 -1.16 -13.98
CA ASP A 313 23.76 -2.20 -13.65
C ASP A 313 24.83 -1.68 -12.68
N GLN A 314 25.55 -2.62 -12.08
CA GLN A 314 26.63 -2.39 -11.14
C GLN A 314 27.69 -1.41 -11.69
N GLU A 315 28.18 -1.62 -12.92
CA GLU A 315 29.27 -0.79 -13.48
C GLU A 315 28.85 0.68 -13.60
N ASN A 316 27.61 0.93 -14.03
CA ASN A 316 27.10 2.28 -14.15
C ASN A 316 26.72 2.88 -12.79
N LEU A 317 26.28 2.07 -11.83
CA LEU A 317 26.13 2.53 -10.44
C LEU A 317 27.49 3.01 -9.89
N GLU A 318 28.57 2.26 -10.08
CA GLU A 318 29.90 2.71 -9.63
C GLU A 318 30.29 4.07 -10.24
N LYS A 319 30.13 4.24 -11.56
CA LYS A 319 30.40 5.51 -12.26
C LYS A 319 29.52 6.66 -11.75
N ILE A 320 28.22 6.42 -11.53
CA ILE A 320 27.29 7.43 -11.01
C ILE A 320 27.78 7.94 -9.64
N TRP A 321 28.34 7.08 -8.79
CA TRP A 321 28.86 7.46 -7.48
C TRP A 321 30.20 8.20 -7.51
N GLU A 322 30.95 8.12 -8.61
CA GLU A 322 32.13 8.97 -8.82
C GLU A 322 31.74 10.45 -9.00
N SER A 323 30.50 10.74 -9.41
CA SER A 323 29.98 12.10 -9.53
C SER A 323 29.58 12.67 -8.17
N LYS A 324 30.57 13.17 -7.41
CA LYS A 324 30.37 13.80 -6.09
C LYS A 324 29.19 14.80 -6.03
N PRO A 325 28.99 15.72 -7.00
CA PRO A 325 27.90 16.70 -6.92
C PRO A 325 26.50 16.07 -6.88
N LEU A 326 26.33 14.90 -7.52
CA LEU A 326 25.06 14.19 -7.56
C LEU A 326 24.72 13.52 -6.22
N VAL A 327 25.74 13.01 -5.52
CA VAL A 327 25.56 12.10 -4.38
C VAL A 327 25.79 12.73 -3.01
N GLN A 328 26.50 13.87 -2.95
CA GLN A 328 26.95 14.48 -1.69
C GLN A 328 25.82 14.92 -0.74
N ASN A 329 24.66 15.33 -1.28
CA ASN A 329 23.55 15.89 -0.51
C ASN A 329 22.33 14.94 -0.43
N LEU A 330 22.49 13.67 -0.81
CA LEU A 330 21.38 12.72 -0.81
C LEU A 330 20.99 12.34 0.62
N THR A 331 19.70 12.49 0.92
CA THR A 331 19.08 12.02 2.16
C THR A 331 18.29 10.72 1.93
N SER A 332 17.85 10.47 0.70
CA SER A 332 17.07 9.29 0.33
C SER A 332 17.58 8.69 -0.97
N LEU A 333 17.83 7.38 -0.95
CA LEU A 333 18.33 6.62 -2.09
C LEU A 333 17.53 5.33 -2.25
N THR A 334 17.01 5.12 -3.45
CA THR A 334 16.30 3.90 -3.82
C THR A 334 16.95 3.27 -5.05
N ILE A 335 17.42 2.04 -4.93
CA ILE A 335 17.98 1.24 -6.03
C ILE A 335 17.11 0.00 -6.20
N LEU A 336 16.47 -0.12 -7.36
CA LEU A 336 15.66 -1.29 -7.70
C LEU A 336 16.28 -1.94 -8.93
N SER A 337 16.61 -3.23 -8.87
CA SER A 337 17.11 -3.99 -10.01
C SER A 337 16.17 -5.14 -10.36
N SER A 338 15.94 -5.35 -11.66
CA SER A 338 15.06 -6.37 -12.19
C SER A 338 15.68 -7.15 -13.38
N TYR A 339 15.23 -8.40 -13.54
CA TYR A 339 15.38 -9.31 -14.71
C TYR A 339 16.76 -9.79 -15.14
N SER A 340 17.82 -9.00 -15.07
CA SER A 340 19.09 -9.35 -15.73
C SER A 340 20.35 -8.65 -15.23
N ARG A 341 20.20 -7.57 -14.46
CA ARG A 341 21.33 -6.79 -13.94
C ARG A 341 21.49 -7.07 -12.46
N HIS A 342 21.75 -8.34 -12.13
CA HIS A 342 21.83 -8.78 -10.75
C HIS A 342 22.90 -7.97 -10.03
N ILE A 343 22.42 -7.04 -9.20
CA ILE A 343 23.20 -6.48 -8.13
C ILE A 343 23.48 -7.68 -7.22
N THR A 344 24.74 -8.04 -7.01
CA THR A 344 25.05 -9.15 -6.09
C THR A 344 25.06 -8.63 -4.66
N LEU A 345 24.63 -9.45 -3.71
CA LEU A 345 24.69 -9.10 -2.29
C LEU A 345 26.13 -8.78 -1.85
N ASP A 346 27.10 -9.54 -2.36
CA ASP A 346 28.51 -9.35 -2.07
C ASP A 346 29.02 -8.00 -2.59
N TRP A 347 28.67 -7.61 -3.82
CA TRP A 347 29.01 -6.28 -4.31
C TRP A 347 28.36 -5.18 -3.48
N ALA A 348 27.06 -5.31 -3.18
CA ALA A 348 26.34 -4.32 -2.40
C ALA A 348 27.01 -4.11 -1.04
N ARG A 349 27.42 -5.20 -0.38
CA ARG A 349 28.04 -5.18 0.95
C ARG A 349 29.49 -4.69 0.94
N GLU A 350 30.32 -5.27 0.06
CA GLU A 350 31.78 -5.11 0.10
C GLU A 350 32.26 -3.90 -0.72
N THR A 351 31.48 -3.44 -1.70
CA THR A 351 31.87 -2.35 -2.61
C THR A 351 30.96 -1.14 -2.47
N PHE A 352 29.66 -1.33 -2.66
CA PHE A 352 28.73 -0.22 -2.79
C PHE A 352 28.47 0.52 -1.47
N LEU A 353 28.22 -0.19 -0.37
CA LEU A 353 27.99 0.42 0.93
C LEU A 353 29.19 1.26 1.43
N PRO A 354 30.46 0.81 1.31
CA PRO A 354 31.62 1.65 1.63
C PRO A 354 31.70 2.95 0.80
N ILE A 355 31.43 2.87 -0.50
CA ILE A 355 31.40 4.04 -1.40
C ILE A 355 30.30 5.00 -0.96
N LEU A 356 29.10 4.48 -0.69
CA LEU A 356 27.95 5.26 -0.27
C LEU A 356 28.22 6.03 1.03
N ARG A 357 28.90 5.43 2.01
CA ARG A 357 29.27 6.13 3.27
C ARG A 357 30.23 7.29 3.03
N THR A 358 31.14 7.12 2.08
CA THR A 358 32.16 8.12 1.79
C THR A 358 31.58 9.27 0.97
N CYS A 359 30.68 8.96 0.04
CA CYS A 359 30.15 9.90 -0.93
C CYS A 359 28.82 10.54 -0.54
N SER A 360 28.03 9.92 0.34
CA SER A 360 26.70 10.39 0.76
C SER A 360 26.53 10.30 2.28
N PRO A 361 27.29 11.09 3.06
CA PRO A 361 27.28 11.01 4.51
C PRO A 361 25.93 11.37 5.15
N GLU A 362 25.10 12.16 4.44
CA GLU A 362 23.78 12.62 4.91
C GLU A 362 22.63 11.64 4.61
N LEU A 363 22.93 10.44 4.10
CA LEU A 363 21.91 9.48 3.69
C LEU A 363 21.18 8.89 4.91
N THR A 364 19.89 9.21 5.06
CA THR A 364 19.04 8.72 6.15
C THR A 364 18.14 7.55 5.73
N GLU A 365 17.79 7.48 4.45
CA GLU A 365 16.92 6.45 3.88
C GLU A 365 17.65 5.74 2.75
N PHE A 366 17.80 4.42 2.86
CA PHE A 366 18.36 3.59 1.81
C PHE A 366 17.51 2.34 1.58
N LEU A 367 17.06 2.17 0.34
CA LEU A 367 16.42 0.96 -0.14
C LEU A 367 17.20 0.41 -1.33
N CYS A 368 17.70 -0.81 -1.22
CA CYS A 368 18.27 -1.55 -2.34
C CYS A 368 17.57 -2.90 -2.46
N GLU A 369 16.87 -3.10 -3.56
CA GLU A 369 16.09 -4.31 -3.82
C GLU A 369 16.49 -4.92 -5.17
N SER A 370 16.80 -6.22 -5.17
CA SER A 370 16.97 -7.00 -6.41
C SER A 370 15.83 -8.00 -6.54
N ARG A 371 15.13 -7.97 -7.68
CA ARG A 371 14.01 -8.89 -7.96
C ARG A 371 14.33 -9.82 -9.12
N SER A 372 14.16 -11.11 -8.87
CA SER A 372 14.18 -12.12 -9.92
C SER A 372 12.77 -12.38 -10.47
N PRO A 373 12.61 -12.50 -11.80
CA PRO A 373 11.31 -12.82 -12.40
C PRO A 373 10.76 -14.13 -11.85
N GLY A 374 9.56 -14.07 -11.27
CA GLY A 374 8.88 -15.26 -10.74
C GLY A 374 9.44 -15.85 -9.45
N ARG A 375 10.52 -15.29 -8.86
CA ARG A 375 11.07 -15.75 -7.57
C ARG A 375 10.91 -14.76 -6.41
N GLY A 376 10.30 -13.60 -6.64
CA GLY A 376 10.20 -12.53 -5.64
C GLY A 376 11.52 -11.75 -5.50
N ALA A 377 11.67 -11.00 -4.42
CA ALA A 377 12.94 -10.35 -4.09
C ALA A 377 14.02 -11.40 -3.80
N GLU A 378 15.17 -11.30 -4.48
CA GLU A 378 16.34 -12.15 -4.22
C GLU A 378 17.00 -11.75 -2.91
N PHE A 379 17.13 -10.44 -2.70
CA PHE A 379 17.49 -9.82 -1.44
C PHE A 379 16.90 -8.41 -1.40
N GLU A 380 16.70 -7.96 -0.17
CA GLU A 380 16.29 -6.60 0.15
C GLU A 380 17.23 -6.09 1.25
N ILE A 381 17.85 -4.95 1.00
CA ILE A 381 18.63 -4.20 1.98
C ILE A 381 17.87 -2.91 2.23
N ASN A 382 17.35 -2.75 3.43
CA ASN A 382 16.59 -1.56 3.84
C ASN A 382 17.17 -1.03 5.15
N PHE A 383 17.60 0.23 5.13
CA PHE A 383 17.95 0.96 6.34
C PHE A 383 17.19 2.29 6.35
N SER A 384 16.34 2.43 7.36
CA SER A 384 15.70 3.69 7.72
C SER A 384 16.31 4.12 9.05
N LEU A 385 17.23 5.07 9.03
CA LEU A 385 17.86 5.56 10.25
C LEU A 385 16.89 6.50 10.94
N GLY A 386 16.11 5.96 11.87
CA GLY A 386 15.44 6.77 12.87
C GLY A 386 16.48 7.43 13.77
N ALA A 387 16.94 8.63 13.39
CA ALA A 387 17.77 9.54 14.17
C ALA A 387 18.76 8.84 15.14
N LEU A 388 19.75 8.10 14.63
CA LEU A 388 21.01 7.81 15.31
C LEU A 388 22.06 7.24 14.35
N ASP A 389 23.31 7.58 14.65
CA ASP A 389 24.50 7.61 13.83
C ASP A 389 24.85 6.28 13.13
N LEU A 390 24.98 6.32 11.79
CA LEU A 390 25.49 5.25 10.93
C LEU A 390 26.85 4.72 11.40
N LYS A 391 27.65 5.55 12.10
CA LYS A 391 28.90 5.11 12.73
C LYS A 391 28.69 4.08 13.84
N SER A 392 27.66 4.25 14.67
CA SER A 392 27.48 3.47 15.90
C SER A 392 27.04 2.02 15.67
N VAL A 393 26.32 1.77 14.57
CA VAL A 393 25.81 0.44 14.22
C VAL A 393 26.94 -0.50 13.76
N MET A 394 28.14 0.03 13.44
CA MET A 394 29.17 -0.76 12.74
C MET A 394 30.59 -0.71 13.31
N GLU A 395 30.84 0.04 14.40
CA GLU A 395 32.16 0.07 15.07
C GLU A 395 32.40 -1.08 16.08
N GLU A 396 31.48 -2.03 16.26
CA GLU A 396 31.71 -3.17 17.17
C GLU A 396 32.47 -4.34 16.48
N ARG A 397 33.81 -4.19 16.40
CA ARG A 397 34.87 -5.22 16.63
C ARG A 397 36.11 -4.98 15.75
N ALA A 398 37.05 -4.23 16.30
CA ALA A 398 38.48 -4.40 16.02
C ALA A 398 39.25 -4.15 17.33
N VAL A 399 39.47 -5.21 18.12
CA VAL A 399 40.50 -5.22 19.16
C VAL A 399 41.19 -6.58 19.12
N ASP A 400 42.51 -6.48 19.03
CA ASP A 400 43.51 -7.52 18.88
C ASP A 400 43.48 -8.62 19.94
N HIS A 401 43.86 -9.84 19.53
CA HIS A 401 44.68 -10.69 20.38
C HIS A 401 45.70 -11.48 19.54
N TRP A 402 46.96 -11.07 19.65
CA TRP A 402 48.13 -11.81 19.17
C TRP A 402 48.69 -12.71 20.30
N GLN A 403 49.12 -13.91 19.87
CA GLN A 403 50.18 -14.79 20.40
C GLN A 403 50.08 -15.47 21.79
N SER A 404 49.85 -16.78 21.77
CA SER A 404 50.80 -17.87 22.15
C SER A 404 50.01 -19.19 21.98
N ASN A 405 50.49 -20.34 21.52
CA ASN A 405 51.78 -21.03 21.59
C ASN A 405 51.89 -21.97 20.38
N GLY A 406 53.12 -22.15 19.88
CA GLY A 406 53.38 -23.08 18.78
C GLY A 406 53.43 -24.56 19.18
N ARG A 407 53.41 -25.42 18.17
CA ARG A 407 54.47 -26.42 17.93
C ARG A 407 54.24 -27.14 16.59
N ALA A 408 55.38 -27.43 15.98
CA ALA A 408 55.58 -28.01 14.67
C ALA A 408 55.37 -29.53 14.62
N LEU A 409 55.10 -30.02 13.39
CA LEU A 409 55.43 -31.31 12.75
C LEU A 409 54.59 -31.32 11.45
N GLY A 410 55.03 -31.57 10.22
CA GLY A 410 56.29 -32.03 9.65
C GLY A 410 55.93 -32.73 8.31
N SER A 411 56.63 -32.36 7.23
CA SER A 411 56.89 -33.10 5.95
C SER A 411 55.73 -33.65 5.10
N VAL A 412 55.55 -33.19 3.84
CA VAL A 412 56.08 -33.76 2.56
C VAL A 412 55.40 -35.07 2.11
N CYS A 413 54.67 -35.03 0.97
CA CYS A 413 54.84 -35.89 -0.21
C CYS A 413 53.76 -35.64 -1.30
N HIS A 414 54.19 -35.70 -2.57
CA HIS A 414 53.40 -35.74 -3.80
C HIS A 414 52.47 -36.97 -3.88
N ASN A 415 51.30 -36.84 -4.52
CA ASN A 415 51.00 -37.55 -5.78
C ASN A 415 49.65 -37.17 -6.41
N GLU A 416 49.65 -37.26 -7.74
CA GLU A 416 48.55 -37.08 -8.68
C GLU A 416 47.40 -38.08 -8.48
N GLY A 417 46.19 -37.70 -8.90
CA GLY A 417 45.06 -38.61 -8.98
C GLY A 417 43.76 -37.95 -9.43
N ILE A 418 43.48 -38.06 -10.72
CA ILE A 418 42.24 -37.68 -11.42
C ILE A 418 41.01 -38.32 -10.74
N CYS A 419 39.98 -37.52 -10.42
CA CYS A 419 38.59 -37.98 -10.44
C CYS A 419 37.56 -36.82 -10.47
N SER A 420 36.78 -36.79 -11.56
CA SER A 420 35.39 -36.35 -11.69
C SER A 420 34.96 -34.99 -11.11
N ARG A 421 34.87 -34.00 -12.00
CA ARG A 421 34.01 -32.82 -11.86
C ARG A 421 32.55 -33.27 -11.70
N ARG A 422 32.01 -33.22 -10.48
CA ARG A 422 30.59 -32.96 -10.24
C ARG A 422 30.45 -31.47 -9.98
N LEU A 423 29.80 -30.77 -10.92
CA LEU A 423 29.23 -29.45 -10.67
C LEU A 423 28.23 -29.57 -9.51
N LEU A 424 28.63 -29.10 -8.33
CA LEU A 424 27.68 -28.76 -7.29
C LEU A 424 26.99 -27.48 -7.73
N ARG A 425 25.71 -27.60 -8.13
CA ARG A 425 24.77 -26.48 -8.14
C ARG A 425 24.71 -25.93 -6.71
N TYR A 426 25.16 -24.70 -6.52
CA TYR A 426 24.78 -23.94 -5.34
C TYR A 426 23.35 -23.45 -5.55
N ASP A 427 22.41 -24.02 -4.80
CA ASP A 427 21.06 -23.47 -4.66
C ASP A 427 21.14 -22.28 -3.68
N ILE A 428 20.83 -21.09 -4.19
CA ILE A 428 20.89 -19.82 -3.44
C ILE A 428 19.59 -19.67 -2.62
N GLY A 429 19.75 -19.51 -1.31
CA GLY A 429 18.67 -19.23 -0.36
C GLY A 429 18.23 -17.76 -0.37
N LEU A 430 16.99 -17.50 0.07
CA LEU A 430 16.44 -16.16 0.25
C LEU A 430 16.99 -15.58 1.56
N TYR A 431 17.63 -14.40 1.52
CA TYR A 431 18.13 -13.72 2.72
C TYR A 431 17.32 -12.44 2.96
N HIS A 432 16.64 -12.35 4.10
CA HIS A 432 15.99 -11.13 4.57
C HIS A 432 16.83 -10.59 5.73
N ILE A 433 17.49 -9.44 5.54
CA ILE A 433 18.28 -8.79 6.59
C ILE A 433 17.52 -7.54 7.02
N THR A 434 16.88 -7.62 8.19
CA THR A 434 16.32 -6.44 8.87
C THR A 434 17.20 -6.13 10.07
N LEU A 435 17.86 -4.97 10.10
CA LEU A 435 18.58 -4.51 11.28
C LEU A 435 17.60 -3.82 12.23
N PHE A 436 17.46 -4.35 13.45
CA PHE A 436 16.72 -3.71 14.55
C PHE A 436 17.65 -3.46 15.74
N ASN A 437 17.37 -2.35 16.43
CA ASN A 437 18.11 -1.78 17.57
C ASN A 437 18.58 -2.80 18.63
N ASN A 438 19.83 -2.62 19.05
CA ASN A 438 20.65 -3.25 20.10
C ASN A 438 20.16 -4.44 20.95
N SER A 439 21.11 -5.38 21.12
CA SER A 439 21.27 -6.38 22.18
C SER A 439 20.37 -7.62 22.17
N LYS A 440 20.42 -8.38 21.05
CA LYS A 440 20.43 -9.85 20.97
C LYS A 440 20.35 -10.27 19.50
N PHE A 441 21.32 -11.07 19.05
CA PHE A 441 21.24 -11.69 17.72
C PHE A 441 20.27 -12.87 17.76
N LEU A 442 19.24 -12.84 16.93
CA LEU A 442 18.49 -14.02 16.54
C LEU A 442 18.76 -14.27 15.05
N LEU A 443 19.64 -15.22 14.75
CA LEU A 443 19.85 -15.70 13.38
C LEU A 443 18.77 -16.74 13.09
N SER A 444 17.67 -16.37 12.44
CA SER A 444 16.70 -17.33 11.93
C SER A 444 17.08 -17.75 10.51
N VAL A 445 17.70 -18.92 10.38
CA VAL A 445 17.91 -19.58 9.09
C VAL A 445 16.65 -20.40 8.79
N PHE A 446 15.91 -20.03 7.74
CA PHE A 446 14.88 -20.91 7.18
C PHE A 446 15.52 -21.84 6.15
N ASP A 447 15.80 -23.07 6.57
CA ASP A 447 16.09 -24.15 5.65
C ASP A 447 14.76 -24.69 5.07
N LYS A 448 14.59 -24.59 3.75
CA LYS A 448 13.43 -25.14 3.06
C LYS A 448 13.59 -26.61 2.64
N ASN A 449 14.72 -27.26 2.93
CA ASN A 449 14.96 -28.64 2.51
C ASN A 449 15.36 -29.53 3.70
N GLY A 450 14.37 -30.16 4.33
CA GLY A 450 14.58 -31.17 5.36
C GLY A 450 15.20 -32.45 4.80
N GLY A 451 16.52 -32.56 4.88
CA GLY A 451 17.26 -33.80 4.68
C GLY A 451 18.23 -34.02 5.85
N GLY A 452 17.92 -34.96 6.75
CA GLY A 452 18.82 -35.32 7.84
C GLY A 452 18.68 -36.80 8.21
N LEU A 453 19.81 -37.50 8.27
CA LEU A 453 20.00 -38.79 8.94
C LEU A 453 21.06 -38.62 10.06
N PRO A 454 21.09 -39.51 11.07
CA PRO A 454 20.98 -39.10 12.47
C PRO A 454 22.30 -39.19 13.24
N GLY A 455 22.40 -38.43 14.35
CA GLY A 455 23.46 -38.68 15.33
C GLY A 455 23.48 -37.72 16.52
N ILE A 456 23.02 -38.25 17.67
CA ILE A 456 23.43 -37.91 19.04
C ILE A 456 22.97 -36.54 19.59
N ARG A 457 21.99 -36.62 20.51
CA ARG A 457 21.50 -35.52 21.35
C ARG A 457 22.30 -35.45 22.64
N ALA A 458 22.91 -34.30 22.91
CA ALA A 458 23.09 -33.75 24.26
C ALA A 458 23.35 -32.25 24.15
N TRP A 459 22.45 -31.42 24.66
CA TRP A 459 22.73 -29.99 24.91
C TRP A 459 22.39 -29.73 26.37
N SER A 460 23.43 -29.40 27.15
CA SER A 460 23.32 -28.90 28.51
C SER A 460 23.29 -27.37 28.46
N TRP A 461 22.42 -26.75 29.25
CA TRP A 461 22.37 -25.30 29.41
C TRP A 461 23.39 -24.88 30.48
N TYR A 462 24.27 -23.91 30.17
CA TYR A 462 25.02 -23.17 31.18
C TYR A 462 24.53 -21.72 31.23
N TYR A 463 24.01 -21.34 32.38
CA TYR A 463 23.65 -19.97 32.74
C TYR A 463 24.82 -19.38 33.55
N ILE A 464 25.41 -18.27 33.09
CA ILE A 464 26.40 -17.51 33.86
C ILE A 464 25.74 -16.20 34.30
N GLY A 465 25.32 -16.16 35.56
CA GLY A 465 24.94 -14.92 36.26
C GLY A 465 26.13 -14.35 37.05
N PRO A 466 26.13 -13.04 37.37
CA PRO A 466 27.23 -12.41 38.10
C PRO A 466 27.20 -12.76 39.60
N LYS A 467 28.40 -12.78 40.19
CA LYS A 467 28.78 -13.28 41.52
C LYS A 467 28.12 -12.54 42.69
N GLY A 468 27.83 -13.29 43.76
CA GLY A 468 27.53 -12.74 45.09
C GLY A 468 27.17 -13.75 46.19
N SER A 469 28.16 -14.53 46.65
CA SER A 469 28.32 -15.06 48.03
C SER A 469 27.36 -16.14 48.60
N PRO A 470 27.82 -16.98 49.56
CA PRO A 470 27.54 -18.42 49.57
C PRO A 470 26.67 -18.88 50.74
N LEU A 471 26.01 -20.05 50.62
CA LEU A 471 25.79 -20.97 51.76
C LEU A 471 25.29 -22.36 51.32
N ARG A 472 26.09 -23.37 51.71
CA ARG A 472 25.81 -24.77 52.10
C ARG A 472 24.92 -25.69 51.24
N GLN A 473 25.61 -26.71 50.69
CA GLN A 473 25.17 -28.10 50.45
C GLN A 473 24.51 -28.71 51.72
N GLN A 474 23.58 -29.68 51.72
CA GLN A 474 23.49 -30.98 51.03
C GLN A 474 22.14 -31.67 51.49
N PRO A 475 21.81 -32.95 51.18
CA PRO A 475 21.15 -33.46 49.97
C PRO A 475 19.79 -34.17 50.18
N ASN A 476 19.15 -34.45 49.03
CA ASN A 476 18.20 -35.54 48.69
C ASN A 476 17.83 -36.58 49.77
N GLN A 477 16.53 -36.87 49.88
CA GLN A 477 16.04 -38.25 49.91
C GLN A 477 14.59 -38.37 49.42
N ALA A 478 14.32 -39.56 48.91
CA ALA A 478 13.25 -39.91 48.00
C ALA A 478 12.11 -40.70 48.69
N ARG A 479 10.99 -40.83 47.96
CA ARG A 479 9.97 -41.89 48.00
C ARG A 479 9.20 -42.13 49.32
N GLY A 480 7.87 -42.12 49.18
CA GLY A 480 6.99 -42.88 50.05
C GLY A 480 5.53 -42.43 49.99
N SER A 481 4.77 -42.93 49.02
CA SER A 481 3.33 -43.22 49.19
C SER A 481 3.19 -44.68 49.66
N PRO A 482 2.02 -45.21 50.11
CA PRO A 482 0.72 -44.61 50.44
C PRO A 482 0.16 -45.07 51.82
N LYS A 483 -1.00 -44.57 52.25
CA LYS A 483 -2.11 -45.39 52.80
C LYS A 483 -3.38 -44.58 53.07
N CYS A 484 -4.49 -45.22 52.74
CA CYS A 484 -5.88 -44.82 52.97
C CYS A 484 -6.21 -44.71 54.46
N ASP A 485 -7.22 -43.90 54.79
CA ASP A 485 -8.39 -44.39 55.51
C ASP A 485 -9.62 -43.50 55.28
N ARG A 486 -10.77 -44.16 55.31
CA ARG A 486 -12.13 -43.67 55.05
C ARG A 486 -12.67 -42.87 56.25
N ASP A 487 -13.60 -41.93 56.02
CA ASP A 487 -15.02 -42.14 56.34
C ASP A 487 -15.89 -40.88 56.15
N ASN A 488 -17.15 -41.16 55.76
CA ASN A 488 -18.40 -40.40 55.95
C ASN A 488 -18.82 -39.29 54.95
N ASP A 489 -19.62 -39.74 53.98
CA ASP A 489 -20.96 -39.28 53.60
C ASP A 489 -21.46 -37.92 54.13
N THR A 490 -21.73 -36.99 53.21
CA THR A 490 -23.00 -36.25 53.17
C THR A 490 -23.26 -35.70 51.77
N LEU A 491 -24.40 -36.10 51.18
CA LEU A 491 -24.91 -35.65 49.88
C LEU A 491 -25.55 -34.25 50.01
N LEU A 492 -25.12 -33.28 49.21
CA LEU A 492 -25.85 -32.06 48.85
C LEU A 492 -25.58 -31.68 47.37
N PRO A 493 -26.54 -31.04 46.67
CA PRO A 493 -26.54 -30.94 45.21
C PRO A 493 -25.60 -29.86 44.69
N THR A 494 -24.82 -30.20 43.67
CA THR A 494 -23.93 -29.29 42.93
C THR A 494 -24.73 -28.46 41.92
N HIS A 495 -24.82 -27.15 42.18
CA HIS A 495 -25.08 -26.15 41.14
C HIS A 495 -23.84 -26.08 40.22
N GLY A 496 -24.01 -26.41 38.94
CA GLY A 496 -22.96 -26.22 37.94
C GLY A 496 -22.71 -24.73 37.70
N MET A 497 -21.55 -24.22 38.13
CA MET A 497 -21.07 -22.89 37.74
C MET A 497 -20.61 -22.94 36.28
N PHE A 498 -21.31 -22.20 35.41
CA PHE A 498 -20.78 -21.83 34.10
C PHE A 498 -19.62 -20.84 34.33
N SER A 499 -18.44 -21.12 33.77
CA SER A 499 -17.36 -20.14 33.73
C SER A 499 -17.73 -19.00 32.78
N GLU A 500 -17.95 -17.81 33.31
CA GLU A 500 -18.14 -16.59 32.51
C GLU A 500 -16.91 -16.36 31.62
N GLY A 501 -17.13 -16.18 30.31
CA GLY A 501 -16.07 -15.85 29.37
C GLY A 501 -15.36 -14.56 29.79
N ARG A 502 -14.03 -14.54 29.75
CA ARG A 502 -13.25 -13.33 30.09
C ARG A 502 -13.43 -12.27 29.01
N VAL A 503 -14.02 -11.14 29.39
CA VAL A 503 -14.00 -9.91 28.58
C VAL A 503 -12.64 -9.25 28.78
N HIS A 504 -11.80 -9.23 27.75
CA HIS A 504 -10.54 -8.48 27.76
C HIS A 504 -10.78 -7.07 27.21
N VAL A 505 -10.64 -6.05 28.06
CA VAL A 505 -10.57 -4.65 27.61
C VAL A 505 -9.10 -4.28 27.44
N LEU A 506 -8.66 -4.12 26.20
CA LEU A 506 -7.29 -3.71 25.89
C LEU A 506 -7.09 -2.21 26.15
N SER A 507 -5.95 -1.83 26.72
CA SER A 507 -5.53 -0.42 26.82
C SER A 507 -5.27 0.17 25.42
N PRO A 508 -5.72 1.40 25.12
CA PRO A 508 -5.55 1.99 23.80
C PRO A 508 -4.07 2.18 23.45
N SER A 509 -3.72 1.99 22.18
CA SER A 509 -2.36 2.28 21.69
C SER A 509 -2.08 3.80 21.76
N PRO A 510 -0.80 4.23 21.73
CA PRO A 510 -0.45 5.66 21.70
C PRO A 510 -1.10 6.41 20.53
N GLU A 511 -1.23 5.77 19.37
CA GLU A 511 -1.92 6.33 18.19
C GLU A 511 -3.41 6.51 18.44
N THR A 512 -4.07 5.51 19.05
CA THR A 512 -5.48 5.60 19.47
C THR A 512 -5.69 6.71 20.50
N GLY A 513 -4.74 6.91 21.41
CA GLY A 513 -4.75 8.00 22.39
C GLY A 513 -4.70 9.39 21.75
N ALA A 514 -3.88 9.58 20.71
CA ALA A 514 -3.81 10.84 19.96
C ALA A 514 -5.11 11.14 19.20
N SER A 515 -5.70 10.12 18.54
CA SER A 515 -6.99 10.23 17.87
C SER A 515 -8.13 10.59 18.84
N LEU A 516 -8.14 9.98 20.03
CA LEU A 516 -9.07 10.29 21.11
C LEU A 516 -8.98 11.75 21.56
N HIS A 517 -7.76 12.26 21.70
CA HIS A 517 -7.53 13.63 22.14
C HIS A 517 -7.97 14.65 21.08
N LEU A 518 -7.68 14.38 19.80
CA LEU A 518 -8.10 15.22 18.68
C LEU A 518 -9.64 15.23 18.54
N TYR A 519 -10.26 14.06 18.69
CA TYR A 519 -11.71 13.92 18.73
C TYR A 519 -12.33 14.75 19.86
N TYR A 520 -11.82 14.58 21.09
CA TYR A 520 -12.32 15.32 22.25
C TYR A 520 -12.19 16.83 22.07
N THR A 521 -11.05 17.28 21.54
CA THR A 521 -10.81 18.70 21.27
C THR A 521 -11.77 19.22 20.21
N THR A 522 -12.07 18.43 19.19
CA THR A 522 -13.03 18.81 18.13
C THR A 522 -14.46 18.84 18.66
N VAL A 523 -14.90 17.82 19.40
CA VAL A 523 -16.22 17.80 20.05
C VAL A 523 -16.38 18.97 21.00
N LYS A 524 -15.38 19.25 21.84
CA LYS A 524 -15.39 20.38 22.77
C LYS A 524 -15.45 21.70 22.02
N ALA A 525 -14.65 21.87 20.97
CA ALA A 525 -14.71 23.06 20.15
C ALA A 525 -16.12 23.23 19.55
N LEU A 526 -16.71 22.19 18.96
CA LEU A 526 -18.03 22.26 18.34
C LEU A 526 -19.16 22.50 19.35
N ALA A 527 -19.05 21.91 20.55
CA ALA A 527 -20.03 22.01 21.62
C ALA A 527 -20.03 23.36 22.33
N LEU A 528 -18.88 24.02 22.43
CA LEU A 528 -18.79 25.33 23.09
C LEU A 528 -19.13 26.45 22.11
N PRO A 529 -19.87 27.49 22.56
CA PRO A 529 -20.08 28.68 21.76
C PRO A 529 -18.74 29.43 21.59
N SER A 530 -18.55 30.08 20.44
CA SER A 530 -17.47 31.04 20.23
C SER A 530 -18.06 32.42 19.91
N ILE A 531 -17.21 33.44 19.89
CA ILE A 531 -17.59 34.82 19.51
C ILE A 531 -18.26 34.86 18.13
N SER A 532 -17.90 33.92 17.23
CA SER A 532 -18.38 33.87 15.84
C SER A 532 -19.44 32.79 15.57
N ARG A 533 -19.73 31.87 16.50
CA ARG A 533 -20.75 30.83 16.29
C ARG A 533 -21.41 30.34 17.57
N PRO A 534 -22.71 30.01 17.55
CA PRO A 534 -23.37 29.34 18.67
C PRO A 534 -22.83 27.91 18.86
N ALA A 535 -23.03 27.38 20.07
CA ALA A 535 -22.84 25.97 20.39
C ALA A 535 -23.68 25.09 19.46
N LEU A 536 -23.11 23.98 18.99
CA LEU A 536 -23.87 23.01 18.20
C LEU A 536 -24.64 22.04 19.12
N PRO A 537 -25.86 21.64 18.74
CA PRO A 537 -26.57 20.52 19.37
C PRO A 537 -25.74 19.24 19.29
N VAL A 538 -25.84 18.40 20.33
CA VAL A 538 -25.04 17.18 20.46
C VAL A 538 -25.25 16.22 19.28
N GLU A 539 -26.46 16.17 18.75
CA GLU A 539 -26.83 15.35 17.60
C GLU A 539 -26.07 15.79 16.33
N ILE A 540 -25.93 17.10 16.14
CA ILE A 540 -25.16 17.66 15.01
C ILE A 540 -23.68 17.38 15.20
N ILE A 541 -23.16 17.46 16.43
CA ILE A 541 -21.76 17.13 16.71
C ILE A 541 -21.47 15.66 16.46
N ILE A 542 -22.35 14.76 16.90
CA ILE A 542 -22.27 13.33 16.65
C ILE A 542 -22.25 13.07 15.14
N HIS A 543 -23.15 13.70 14.38
CA HIS A 543 -23.15 13.57 12.92
C HIS A 543 -21.91 14.15 12.26
N ILE A 544 -21.42 15.32 12.69
CA ILE A 544 -20.16 15.89 12.19
C ILE A 544 -19.01 14.92 12.45
N CYS A 545 -18.94 14.35 13.66
CA CYS A 545 -17.93 13.38 14.08
C CYS A 545 -17.98 12.07 13.29
N GLN A 546 -19.19 11.58 13.00
CA GLN A 546 -19.43 10.42 12.14
C GLN A 546 -19.01 10.74 10.69
N LEU A 547 -19.39 11.91 10.19
CA LEU A 547 -19.09 12.35 8.82
C LEU A 547 -17.59 12.50 8.60
N ILE A 548 -16.87 13.18 9.50
CA ILE A 548 -15.42 13.43 9.35
C ILE A 548 -14.54 12.22 9.68
N GLY A 549 -15.12 11.05 9.93
CA GLY A 549 -14.37 9.81 10.11
C GLY A 549 -13.52 9.76 11.38
N PHE A 550 -13.79 10.58 12.40
CA PHE A 550 -13.20 10.34 13.72
C PHE A 550 -13.65 9.00 14.32
N ILE A 551 -14.81 8.53 13.86
CA ILE A 551 -15.31 7.18 14.05
C ILE A 551 -14.95 6.41 12.77
N ASP A 552 -13.66 6.15 12.56
CA ASP A 552 -13.16 5.47 11.36
C ASP A 552 -13.55 3.98 11.37
N PRO A 553 -14.35 3.44 10.43
CA PRO A 553 -14.79 2.03 10.42
C PRO A 553 -13.66 0.97 10.35
N TRP A 554 -12.39 1.36 10.18
CA TRP A 554 -11.26 0.44 10.11
C TRP A 554 -10.64 0.19 11.48
N PRO A 555 -10.37 -1.09 11.86
CA PRO A 555 -9.96 -1.48 13.21
C PRO A 555 -8.62 -0.88 13.69
N ASN A 556 -7.86 -0.23 12.81
CA ASN A 556 -6.51 0.21 13.11
C ASN A 556 -6.43 1.68 13.58
N ARG A 557 -7.53 2.45 13.58
CA ARG A 557 -7.45 3.92 13.81
C ARG A 557 -8.53 4.55 14.68
N SER A 558 -9.50 3.78 15.12
CA SER A 558 -10.68 4.26 15.84
C SER A 558 -10.80 3.61 17.21
N VAL A 559 -11.54 4.32 18.05
CA VAL A 559 -11.83 3.91 19.41
C VAL A 559 -12.96 2.92 19.31
N TYR A 560 -12.66 1.64 19.45
CA TYR A 560 -13.66 0.59 19.59
C TYR A 560 -13.43 -0.09 20.92
N THR A 561 -14.51 -0.49 21.60
CA THR A 561 -14.39 -1.55 22.60
C THR A 561 -14.41 -2.86 21.82
N GLU A 562 -13.24 -3.48 21.69
CA GLU A 562 -13.15 -4.86 21.21
C GLU A 562 -13.68 -5.77 22.31
N VAL A 563 -14.76 -6.47 22.02
CA VAL A 563 -15.17 -7.61 22.85
C VAL A 563 -14.76 -8.86 22.08
N ALA A 564 -13.66 -9.46 22.51
CA ALA A 564 -13.22 -10.76 22.02
C ALA A 564 -13.94 -11.85 22.82
N PHE A 565 -14.70 -12.67 22.10
CA PHE A 565 -15.20 -13.92 22.66
C PHE A 565 -14.22 -15.01 22.24
N ASP A 566 -13.50 -15.56 23.21
CA ASP A 566 -12.60 -16.69 23.02
C ASP A 566 -13.19 -17.96 23.65
N ARG A 567 -12.88 -19.12 23.06
CA ARG A 567 -13.19 -20.41 23.66
C ARG A 567 -12.35 -20.57 24.93
N GLY A 568 -12.95 -20.29 26.08
CA GLY A 568 -12.50 -20.91 27.32
C GLY A 568 -12.60 -22.43 27.13
N ALA A 569 -11.57 -23.17 27.50
CA ALA A 569 -11.58 -24.62 27.51
C ALA A 569 -12.65 -25.11 28.51
N THR A 570 -13.92 -25.05 28.14
CA THR A 570 -15.01 -25.61 28.92
C THR A 570 -15.22 -27.04 28.45
N ASP A 571 -15.09 -27.96 29.39
CA ASP A 571 -15.43 -29.37 29.29
C ASP A 571 -16.92 -29.53 28.99
N THR A 572 -17.34 -29.27 27.76
CA THR A 572 -18.65 -29.71 27.28
C THR A 572 -18.61 -31.23 27.24
N SER A 573 -19.23 -31.83 28.25
CA SER A 573 -19.44 -33.27 28.41
C SER A 573 -19.71 -33.94 27.06
N THR A 574 -18.87 -34.91 26.73
CA THR A 574 -18.95 -35.75 25.54
C THR A 574 -20.12 -36.75 25.68
N ALA A 575 -21.35 -36.25 25.70
CA ALA A 575 -22.50 -37.11 25.46
C ALA A 575 -22.49 -37.51 23.98
N SER A 576 -22.43 -38.81 23.75
CA SER A 576 -22.30 -39.47 22.45
C SER A 576 -23.67 -39.60 21.78
N ASP A 577 -24.26 -38.49 21.34
CA ASP A 577 -25.38 -38.54 20.39
C ASP A 577 -24.84 -38.52 18.95
N SER A 578 -25.31 -39.49 18.17
CA SER A 578 -24.84 -39.86 16.82
C SER A 578 -25.36 -38.96 15.69
N SER A 579 -25.87 -37.75 16.00
CA SER A 579 -26.29 -36.81 14.97
C SER A 579 -25.06 -36.15 14.32
N ASN A 580 -25.06 -36.04 12.99
CA ASN A 580 -24.06 -35.31 12.20
C ASN A 580 -24.15 -33.77 12.42
N GLU A 581 -24.52 -33.34 13.62
CA GLU A 581 -24.82 -31.96 13.91
C GLU A 581 -23.53 -31.16 14.06
N ILE A 582 -23.46 -30.07 13.29
CA ILE A 582 -22.35 -29.12 13.32
C ILE A 582 -22.33 -28.47 14.71
N ARG A 583 -21.35 -28.84 15.54
CA ARG A 583 -21.17 -28.28 16.89
C ARG A 583 -20.62 -26.84 16.80
N PRO A 584 -21.15 -25.89 17.60
CA PRO A 584 -20.61 -24.54 17.63
C PRO A 584 -19.18 -24.54 18.19
N TRP A 585 -18.28 -23.83 17.51
CA TRP A 585 -16.90 -23.60 17.97
C TRP A 585 -16.83 -22.42 18.93
N LEU A 586 -17.75 -21.47 18.78
CA LEU A 586 -17.93 -20.29 19.62
C LEU A 586 -19.42 -20.01 19.78
N CYS A 587 -19.84 -19.66 21.00
CA CYS A 587 -21.16 -19.09 21.29
C CYS A 587 -20.94 -17.85 22.16
N THR A 588 -21.41 -16.68 21.71
CA THR A 588 -21.31 -15.48 22.54
C THR A 588 -22.20 -15.60 23.78
N PRO A 589 -21.90 -14.89 24.88
CA PRO A 589 -22.89 -14.63 25.90
C PRO A 589 -24.11 -13.91 25.29
N PRO A 590 -25.26 -13.90 25.99
CA PRO A 590 -26.43 -13.13 25.60
C PRO A 590 -26.04 -11.68 25.31
N LEU A 591 -26.39 -11.19 24.13
CA LEU A 591 -26.04 -9.83 23.71
C LEU A 591 -26.94 -8.84 24.45
N SER A 592 -26.32 -7.88 25.13
CA SER A 592 -27.06 -6.86 25.86
C SER A 592 -27.70 -5.85 24.88
N PRO A 593 -28.83 -5.21 25.27
CA PRO A 593 -29.42 -4.14 24.48
C PRO A 593 -28.44 -2.98 24.20
N SER A 594 -27.54 -2.69 25.14
CA SER A 594 -26.55 -1.62 25.00
C SER A 594 -25.46 -1.96 23.99
N LEU A 595 -25.05 -3.24 23.92
CA LEU A 595 -24.12 -3.70 22.91
C LEU A 595 -24.78 -3.60 21.54
N LEU A 596 -25.98 -4.18 21.34
CA LEU A 596 -26.68 -4.21 20.05
C LEU A 596 -26.91 -2.81 19.45
N LYS A 597 -27.26 -1.82 20.29
CA LYS A 597 -27.41 -0.43 19.84
C LYS A 597 -26.12 0.21 19.34
N LYS A 598 -24.97 -0.31 19.79
CA LYS A 598 -23.65 0.24 19.48
C LYS A 598 -22.87 -0.62 18.50
N VAL A 599 -23.28 -1.85 18.20
CA VAL A 599 -22.52 -2.71 17.30
C VAL A 599 -22.45 -2.03 15.93
N TRP A 600 -21.22 -1.86 15.46
CA TRP A 600 -20.94 -1.30 14.15
C TRP A 600 -20.42 -2.37 13.19
N LYS A 601 -19.62 -3.29 13.71
CA LYS A 601 -18.98 -4.32 12.93
C LYS A 601 -18.78 -5.56 13.78
N ALA A 602 -18.95 -6.75 13.22
CA ALA A 602 -18.41 -7.97 13.80
C ALA A 602 -17.55 -8.73 12.79
N GLU A 603 -16.48 -9.33 13.28
CA GLU A 603 -15.50 -10.04 12.46
C GLU A 603 -15.17 -11.39 13.10
N PRO A 604 -15.55 -12.50 12.45
CA PRO A 604 -15.12 -13.82 12.88
C PRO A 604 -13.65 -14.01 12.50
N CYS A 605 -12.82 -14.40 13.45
CA CYS A 605 -11.41 -14.69 13.23
C CYS A 605 -11.13 -16.15 13.57
N ILE A 606 -10.47 -16.85 12.65
CA ILE A 606 -9.96 -18.20 12.85
C ILE A 606 -8.49 -18.09 13.22
N HIS A 607 -8.13 -18.56 14.40
CA HIS A 607 -6.76 -18.62 14.89
C HIS A 607 -6.20 -20.02 14.59
N PRO A 608 -5.17 -20.15 13.74
CA PRO A 608 -4.48 -21.42 13.62
C PRO A 608 -3.88 -21.80 14.98
N ALA A 609 -4.03 -23.07 15.38
CA ALA A 609 -3.20 -23.62 16.44
C ALA A 609 -1.72 -23.41 16.10
N GLU A 610 -0.84 -23.27 17.08
CA GLU A 610 0.61 -23.37 16.83
C GLU A 610 0.89 -24.58 15.93
N PRO A 611 1.82 -24.50 14.96
CA PRO A 611 1.99 -25.52 13.93
C PRO A 611 2.52 -26.83 14.54
N VAL A 612 1.61 -27.67 15.03
CA VAL A 612 1.92 -29.05 15.38
C VAL A 612 2.13 -29.81 14.08
N MET A 613 3.33 -30.38 13.94
CA MET A 613 3.83 -31.03 12.73
C MET A 613 2.94 -32.17 12.23
N SER A 614 1.94 -31.91 11.39
CA SER A 614 1.37 -32.91 10.50
C SER A 614 1.30 -32.38 9.07
N ARG A 615 2.30 -32.77 8.25
CA ARG A 615 2.48 -32.33 6.85
C ARG A 615 1.57 -33.05 5.84
N THR A 616 0.64 -33.90 6.25
CA THR A 616 0.02 -34.84 5.30
C THR A 616 -1.42 -34.55 4.91
N HIS A 617 -2.17 -33.71 5.64
CA HIS A 617 -3.50 -33.29 5.20
C HIS A 617 -3.72 -31.83 5.59
N ALA A 618 -3.67 -30.93 4.61
CA ALA A 618 -4.04 -29.53 4.81
C ALA A 618 -5.55 -29.49 5.09
N PHE A 619 -5.94 -29.66 6.35
CA PHE A 619 -7.30 -29.45 6.81
C PHE A 619 -7.58 -27.95 6.64
N ARG A 620 -8.29 -27.61 5.57
CA ARG A 620 -8.76 -26.25 5.34
C ARG A 620 -10.21 -26.23 5.78
N PRO A 621 -10.61 -25.35 6.70
CA PRO A 621 -12.03 -25.22 7.03
C PRO A 621 -12.76 -24.79 5.75
N ASP A 622 -13.60 -25.62 5.16
CA ASP A 622 -14.20 -25.26 3.87
C ASP A 622 -15.25 -24.15 4.04
N GLU A 623 -16.00 -24.17 5.14
CA GLU A 623 -17.10 -23.26 5.36
C GLU A 623 -17.23 -22.82 6.84
N LEU A 624 -17.29 -21.52 7.09
CA LEU A 624 -17.67 -20.93 8.37
C LEU A 624 -19.18 -20.72 8.41
N VAL A 625 -19.85 -21.25 9.41
CA VAL A 625 -21.31 -21.22 9.58
C VAL A 625 -21.66 -20.36 10.78
N ILE A 626 -22.48 -19.34 10.58
CA ILE A 626 -22.89 -18.40 11.62
C ILE A 626 -24.40 -18.46 11.79
N ARG A 627 -24.84 -18.54 13.06
CA ARG A 627 -26.24 -18.75 13.46
C ARG A 627 -26.60 -17.81 14.61
N ILE A 628 -27.89 -17.57 14.80
CA ILE A 628 -28.43 -16.86 15.97
C ILE A 628 -29.17 -17.86 16.85
N ALA A 629 -28.71 -18.02 18.09
CA ALA A 629 -29.36 -18.86 19.10
C ALA A 629 -30.18 -17.98 20.07
N ARG A 630 -31.37 -18.45 20.43
CA ARG A 630 -32.34 -17.76 21.29
C ARG A 630 -32.36 -18.41 22.68
N GLY A 631 -32.08 -17.61 23.71
CA GLY A 631 -32.14 -18.03 25.11
C GLY A 631 -30.96 -18.91 25.55
N SER A 632 -31.16 -19.68 26.63
CA SER A 632 -30.11 -20.52 27.25
C SER A 632 -30.06 -21.96 26.72
N SER A 633 -31.01 -22.37 25.87
CA SER A 633 -31.08 -23.72 25.32
C SER A 633 -30.16 -23.86 24.10
N THR A 634 -29.33 -24.90 24.10
CA THR A 634 -28.28 -25.15 23.10
C THR A 634 -28.77 -25.53 21.69
N TYR A 635 -30.07 -25.49 21.40
CA TYR A 635 -30.61 -25.91 20.09
C TYR A 635 -31.80 -25.08 19.60
N ASN A 636 -32.07 -23.92 20.21
CA ASN A 636 -33.16 -23.04 19.79
C ASN A 636 -32.64 -21.93 18.89
N TYR A 637 -32.61 -22.18 17.58
CA TYR A 637 -32.11 -21.20 16.61
C TYR A 637 -33.22 -20.35 16.03
N LYS A 638 -32.93 -19.08 15.73
CA LYS A 638 -33.88 -18.24 14.99
C LYS A 638 -34.10 -18.78 13.58
N ALA A 639 -35.35 -18.70 13.16
CA ALA A 639 -35.79 -19.05 11.82
C ALA A 639 -36.52 -17.85 11.19
N ASP A 640 -36.48 -17.78 9.87
CA ASP A 640 -37.28 -16.82 9.10
C ASP A 640 -38.78 -17.15 9.16
N SER A 641 -39.60 -16.35 8.47
CA SER A 641 -41.05 -16.55 8.40
C SER A 641 -41.47 -17.89 7.78
N GLU A 642 -40.57 -18.57 7.06
CA GLU A 642 -40.81 -19.88 6.44
C GLU A 642 -40.38 -21.04 7.36
N GLY A 643 -39.88 -20.74 8.57
CA GLY A 643 -39.36 -21.74 9.50
C GLY A 643 -37.97 -22.24 9.15
N LYS A 644 -37.27 -21.60 8.20
CA LYS A 644 -35.89 -21.94 7.85
C LYS A 644 -34.92 -21.24 8.77
N GLN A 645 -34.00 -21.98 9.36
CA GLN A 645 -32.99 -21.47 10.27
C GLN A 645 -32.13 -20.38 9.61
N LEU A 646 -32.03 -19.22 10.28
CA LEU A 646 -31.17 -18.12 9.86
C LEU A 646 -29.70 -18.54 10.01
N THR A 647 -29.07 -18.82 8.87
CA THR A 647 -27.71 -19.33 8.80
C THR A 647 -26.95 -18.63 7.70
N TRP A 648 -25.80 -18.05 8.03
CA TRP A 648 -24.88 -17.46 7.08
C TRP A 648 -23.67 -18.37 6.91
N ARG A 649 -23.32 -18.70 5.67
CA ARG A 649 -22.23 -19.61 5.37
C ARG A 649 -21.15 -18.93 4.51
N TYR A 650 -19.90 -19.09 4.89
CA TYR A 650 -18.77 -18.41 4.27
C TYR A 650 -17.64 -19.36 3.94
N LEU A 651 -17.30 -19.48 2.66
CA LEU A 651 -16.15 -20.28 2.24
C LEU A 651 -14.85 -19.63 2.73
N THR A 652 -14.03 -20.36 3.49
CA THR A 652 -12.74 -19.81 3.96
C THR A 652 -11.64 -19.91 2.89
N THR A 653 -11.87 -20.68 1.82
CA THR A 653 -10.91 -20.91 0.75
C THR A 653 -11.28 -20.15 -0.53
N ARG A 654 -10.46 -19.18 -0.91
CA ARG A 654 -10.22 -18.82 -2.32
C ARG A 654 -8.73 -18.81 -2.62
N ILE A 655 -8.45 -19.00 -3.91
CA ILE A 655 -7.19 -19.36 -4.59
C ILE A 655 -5.96 -18.65 -4.00
N ALA A 656 -4.87 -19.39 -3.83
CA ALA A 656 -3.62 -19.03 -3.14
C ALA A 656 -2.79 -17.85 -3.73
N HIS A 657 -3.41 -16.96 -4.51
CA HIS A 657 -2.71 -15.89 -5.24
C HIS A 657 -3.27 -14.47 -5.02
N GLU A 658 -4.22 -14.28 -4.10
CA GLU A 658 -4.66 -12.95 -3.64
C GLU A 658 -4.30 -12.73 -2.16
N PRO A 659 -4.02 -11.48 -1.72
CA PRO A 659 -3.70 -11.18 -0.33
C PRO A 659 -4.81 -11.61 0.63
N VAL A 660 -4.45 -12.01 1.85
CA VAL A 660 -5.37 -12.44 2.92
C VAL A 660 -6.37 -11.32 3.20
N TYR A 661 -7.54 -11.37 2.58
CA TYR A 661 -8.67 -10.55 3.01
C TYR A 661 -9.30 -11.20 4.24
N PRO A 662 -9.70 -10.40 5.26
CA PRO A 662 -10.43 -10.92 6.41
C PRO A 662 -11.69 -11.68 5.95
N LEU A 663 -12.08 -12.70 6.70
CA LEU A 663 -13.39 -13.35 6.56
C LEU A 663 -14.48 -12.27 6.48
N ARG A 664 -15.56 -12.51 5.71
CA ARG A 664 -16.58 -11.48 5.45
C ARG A 664 -17.00 -10.77 6.73
N ILE A 665 -16.89 -9.45 6.67
CA ILE A 665 -17.17 -8.53 7.77
C ILE A 665 -18.69 -8.33 7.88
N PHE A 666 -19.24 -8.48 9.08
CA PHE A 666 -20.62 -8.08 9.40
C PHE A 666 -20.64 -6.60 9.75
N ASP A 667 -20.66 -5.71 8.77
CA ASP A 667 -20.83 -4.28 9.05
C ASP A 667 -22.27 -3.98 9.51
N HIS A 668 -22.52 -2.76 9.99
CA HIS A 668 -23.82 -2.30 10.50
C HIS A 668 -24.99 -2.40 9.50
N ARG A 669 -24.72 -2.64 8.21
CA ARG A 669 -25.75 -2.82 7.17
C ARG A 669 -26.03 -4.28 6.89
N HIS A 670 -25.29 -5.19 7.51
CA HIS A 670 -25.49 -6.61 7.32
C HIS A 670 -26.83 -7.05 7.94
N GLU A 671 -27.62 -7.80 7.19
CA GLU A 671 -28.97 -8.25 7.57
C GLU A 671 -29.03 -8.99 8.92
N ILE A 672 -27.93 -9.64 9.34
CA ILE A 672 -27.82 -10.32 10.64
C ILE A 672 -28.25 -9.44 11.82
N TRP A 673 -28.00 -8.13 11.76
CA TRP A 673 -28.33 -7.18 12.82
C TRP A 673 -29.83 -6.91 12.93
N GLU A 674 -30.60 -7.11 11.86
CA GLU A 674 -32.06 -6.96 11.87
C GLU A 674 -32.75 -8.12 12.62
N TRP A 675 -32.06 -9.26 12.71
CA TRP A 675 -32.59 -10.48 13.33
C TRP A 675 -32.17 -10.66 14.79
N LEU A 676 -31.18 -9.89 15.27
CA LEU A 676 -30.68 -9.97 16.63
C LEU A 676 -31.55 -9.17 17.59
N GLU A 677 -32.04 -9.84 18.63
CA GLU A 677 -32.77 -9.26 19.76
C GLU A 677 -31.91 -9.33 21.02
N PRO A 678 -32.21 -8.52 22.05
CA PRO A 678 -31.62 -8.71 23.37
C PRO A 678 -31.77 -10.17 23.84
N GLU A 679 -30.74 -10.66 24.53
CA GLU A 679 -30.62 -12.05 25.01
C GLU A 679 -30.27 -13.11 23.95
N ASP A 680 -30.26 -12.76 22.66
CA ASP A 680 -29.75 -13.65 21.63
C ASP A 680 -28.24 -13.85 21.74
N ARG A 681 -27.76 -14.95 21.16
CA ARG A 681 -26.35 -15.30 21.07
C ARG A 681 -25.95 -15.52 19.62
N ILE A 682 -24.75 -15.10 19.27
CA ILE A 682 -24.16 -15.42 17.96
C ILE A 682 -23.36 -16.70 18.14
N GLU A 683 -23.71 -17.71 17.36
CA GLU A 683 -22.96 -18.95 17.29
C GLU A 683 -22.16 -19.02 16.00
N ILE A 684 -20.89 -19.42 16.14
CA ILE A 684 -19.98 -19.63 15.03
C ILE A 684 -19.54 -21.08 15.07
N ALA A 685 -19.79 -21.77 13.98
CA ALA A 685 -19.32 -23.11 13.75
C ALA A 685 -18.49 -23.16 12.47
N VAL A 686 -17.69 -24.21 12.34
CA VAL A 686 -16.94 -24.48 11.13
C VAL A 686 -17.43 -25.82 10.59
N ASP A 687 -17.96 -25.79 9.37
CA ASP A 687 -18.29 -26.97 8.59
C ASP A 687 -17.06 -27.35 7.77
N ALA A 688 -16.41 -28.45 8.17
CA ALA A 688 -15.29 -29.02 7.44
C ALA A 688 -15.84 -30.13 6.54
N ALA A 689 -15.89 -29.89 5.23
CA ALA A 689 -16.37 -30.85 4.26
C ALA A 689 -15.33 -31.97 4.07
N GLY A 690 -15.25 -32.89 5.03
CA GLY A 690 -14.24 -33.95 5.02
C GLY A 690 -14.42 -34.93 6.19
N TRP A 691 -15.18 -35.98 5.93
CA TRP A 691 -15.69 -36.97 6.88
C TRP A 691 -14.65 -37.96 7.44
N TYR A 692 -13.52 -37.53 8.03
CA TYR A 692 -12.60 -38.53 8.63
C TYR A 692 -11.89 -38.18 9.94
N PHE A 693 -11.97 -36.95 10.48
CA PHE A 693 -11.25 -36.62 11.72
C PHE A 693 -12.09 -35.80 12.71
N PRO A 694 -12.90 -36.44 13.56
CA PRO A 694 -13.61 -35.76 14.65
C PRO A 694 -12.68 -35.11 15.69
N ASN A 695 -11.41 -35.53 15.78
CA ASN A 695 -10.46 -35.10 16.82
C ASN A 695 -9.60 -33.86 16.48
N ILE A 696 -9.54 -33.38 15.23
CA ILE A 696 -8.73 -32.19 14.87
C ILE A 696 -9.44 -30.88 15.27
N ARG A 697 -10.72 -30.97 15.68
CA ARG A 697 -11.59 -29.84 16.05
C ARG A 697 -11.17 -29.12 17.35
N SER A 698 -10.24 -29.67 18.14
CA SER A 698 -9.81 -29.07 19.42
C SER A 698 -8.67 -28.08 19.28
N GLU A 699 -7.93 -28.08 18.17
CA GLU A 699 -6.68 -27.32 18.06
C GLU A 699 -6.88 -25.90 17.52
N TRP A 700 -7.93 -25.66 16.73
CA TRP A 700 -8.18 -24.36 16.13
C TRP A 700 -9.00 -23.46 17.07
N GLY A 701 -8.54 -22.23 17.27
CA GLY A 701 -9.30 -21.20 17.97
C GLY A 701 -10.24 -20.49 17.00
N VAL A 702 -11.46 -20.21 17.41
CA VAL A 702 -12.32 -19.22 16.75
C VAL A 702 -12.62 -18.14 17.76
N SER A 703 -12.52 -16.89 17.31
CA SER A 703 -12.95 -15.73 18.08
C SER A 703 -13.91 -14.91 17.25
N LEU A 704 -14.82 -14.20 17.93
CA LEU A 704 -15.63 -13.16 17.31
C LEU A 704 -15.20 -11.83 17.90
N ARG A 705 -14.73 -10.93 17.05
CA ARG A 705 -14.43 -9.55 17.41
C ARG A 705 -15.63 -8.68 17.10
N VAL A 706 -16.29 -8.17 18.13
CA VAL A 706 -17.36 -7.19 17.96
C VAL A 706 -16.81 -5.79 18.21
N TYR A 707 -16.93 -4.93 17.21
CA TYR A 707 -16.56 -3.52 17.26
C TYR A 707 -17.82 -2.68 17.49
N THR A 708 -17.79 -1.86 18.52
CA THR A 708 -18.92 -1.00 18.92
C THR A 708 -18.57 0.47 18.73
N LEU A 709 -19.45 1.23 18.08
CA LEU A 709 -19.39 2.69 18.00
C LEU A 709 -19.05 3.28 19.36
N TRP A 710 -17.90 3.92 19.46
CA TRP A 710 -17.58 4.70 20.64
C TRP A 710 -18.45 5.95 20.62
N GLU A 711 -19.28 6.08 21.64
CA GLU A 711 -20.07 7.27 21.90
C GLU A 711 -19.46 8.00 23.09
N PRO A 712 -19.35 9.34 23.04
CA PRO A 712 -19.14 10.15 24.23
C PRO A 712 -20.05 9.68 25.35
N SER A 713 -19.49 9.33 26.52
CA SER A 713 -20.35 8.99 27.64
C SER A 713 -21.24 10.19 27.96
N GLU A 714 -22.48 9.95 28.37
CA GLU A 714 -23.40 11.02 28.76
C GLU A 714 -22.76 11.90 29.86
N THR A 715 -21.96 11.30 30.73
CA THR A 715 -21.13 12.00 31.72
C THR A 715 -20.10 12.94 31.07
N MET A 716 -19.39 12.49 30.02
CA MET A 716 -18.43 13.32 29.30
C MET A 716 -19.12 14.49 28.58
N LEU A 717 -20.24 14.24 27.91
CA LEU A 717 -21.03 15.29 27.27
C LEU A 717 -21.53 16.29 28.30
N ARG A 718 -22.08 15.80 29.42
CA ARG A 718 -22.49 16.66 30.54
C ARG A 718 -21.33 17.48 31.10
N LEU A 719 -20.11 16.93 31.20
CA LEU A 719 -18.93 17.68 31.65
C LEU A 719 -18.53 18.78 30.65
N ILE A 720 -18.60 18.50 29.35
CA ILE A 720 -18.32 19.49 28.29
C ILE A 720 -19.35 20.63 28.32
N TYR A 721 -20.64 20.30 28.44
CA TYR A 721 -21.72 21.29 28.47
C TYR A 721 -21.92 21.98 29.83
N LYS A 722 -21.39 21.45 30.93
CA LYS A 722 -21.45 22.06 32.27
C LYS A 722 -20.28 22.98 32.61
N CYS A 723 -19.26 23.09 31.76
CA CYS A 723 -18.07 23.92 32.07
C CYS A 723 -18.32 25.44 32.09
N ASP A 724 -19.51 25.93 31.72
CA ASP A 724 -19.82 27.37 31.65
C ASP A 724 -20.99 27.80 32.56
N LYS A 725 -21.01 27.35 33.82
CA LYS A 725 -21.79 28.03 34.87
C LYS A 725 -20.91 28.47 36.02
#